data_AF-A0A8T3AWU8-F1
#
_entry.id   AF-A0A8T3AWU8-F1
#
_cell.length_a   1.000
_cell.length_b   1.000
_cell.length_c   1.000
_cell.angle_alpha   90.00
_cell.angle_beta   90.00
_cell.angle_gamma   90.00
#
_symmetry.space_group_name_H-M   'P 1'
#
loop_
_entity.id
_entity.type
_entity.pdbx_description
1 polymer ?
#
loop_
_entity_poly.entity_id
_entity_poly.type
_entity_poly.pdbx_seq_one_letter_code
_entity_poly.pdbx_strand_id
1 'polypeptide(L)'
;MDVLTRHLQEDVPWCMLFADDILLVDKTRKEVEGKLELWRSTLESKGFRLSRYKTEYMECNFGSNRPSEGIVTLGDQVINKSTRFRYLGSIVQSDGEIDGDIISRIQVGWLKWRNASGLLCDRNVPLKLKGKFYKMVVRPAMFYGAECWPLKEKHNTKLSVAEMRMLRWMSGFTLRDRIRNEHIREKVGVAPVEDKIRESRLRWFGHIKRRPSDDPVRRVEVLDLTYVKKGRGRPKKTCPISHAARPTPDSSPDPIKAVNLGGWLVAEGWITPDLFDNIPVNKDLLDGTQIQVKSVTQNNYLSAQNGGGSTIIANQPSASTWETFKLWRITETTFQFRVLNWQFFGIGDNGNLVATSTSSDDSDSSHTFFIVRKDDEPNRIRIKAPNGSFLQNTNWGDDDPSVFIVTNVYQLKGEFQVTNGYGPNISASVMKKHWNSFIVEDDFKFLSDNGLNAVRIPVGWWIRFDQNPPRPFVGGSLQVLDNAFSWAEKYNIKVIIDIHAMPSSQNGWEHSGTRDGLQSWGQTDDSIDQSVVVVDFLTSRYANRPSLYAIELINEPLAPGVDLDSLKKYYKAGYDTVRKYSNVFVIMSNRLSISDLTELIQFASSFSGSVVDVHYYNLFSNIFEGMSVQQNIDYIYNNRASTLSSLMVSNGPLIFVGEWVDDMDVNNASKNDYQRFGSAQLDVYGRATFGWSYWTLKAAQNEWSLEWMITNGYINV
;
A
#
# COMPACT_ATOMS: atom_id res chain seq x y z
N MET A 1 12.80 -43.59 10.17
CA MET A 1 13.11 -44.09 8.82
C MET A 1 14.16 -43.24 8.13
N ASP A 2 14.02 -41.91 8.11
CA ASP A 2 14.94 -41.01 7.39
C ASP A 2 16.42 -41.12 7.82
N VAL A 3 16.69 -41.20 9.12
CA VAL A 3 18.07 -41.33 9.63
C VAL A 3 18.67 -42.68 9.27
N LEU A 4 17.88 -43.76 9.35
CA LEU A 4 18.34 -45.13 9.14
C LEU A 4 18.65 -45.42 7.65
N THR A 5 17.94 -44.75 6.76
CA THR A 5 18.00 -44.97 5.31
C THR A 5 18.71 -43.85 4.57
N ARG A 6 19.30 -42.87 5.27
CA ARG A 6 19.96 -41.69 4.68
C ARG A 6 20.99 -42.03 3.59
N HIS A 7 21.73 -43.13 3.77
CA HIS A 7 22.75 -43.59 2.82
C HIS A 7 22.17 -44.32 1.60
N LEU A 8 20.89 -44.68 1.62
CA LEU A 8 20.14 -45.29 0.51
C LEU A 8 19.25 -44.29 -0.24
N GLN A 9 19.00 -43.12 0.35
CA GLN A 9 18.10 -42.13 -0.22
C GLN A 9 18.76 -41.50 -1.45
N GLU A 10 18.03 -41.55 -2.55
CA GLU A 10 18.36 -40.84 -3.78
C GLU A 10 17.53 -39.57 -3.90
N ASP A 11 17.98 -38.67 -4.77
CA ASP A 11 17.29 -37.43 -5.07
C ASP A 11 15.91 -37.68 -5.67
N VAL A 12 14.94 -36.79 -5.38
CA VAL A 12 13.64 -36.78 -6.03
C VAL A 12 13.80 -36.57 -7.54
N PRO A 13 13.13 -37.37 -8.40
CA PRO A 13 12.01 -38.28 -8.09
C PRO A 13 12.37 -39.76 -7.88
N TRP A 14 13.66 -40.13 -7.76
CA TRP A 14 14.12 -41.52 -7.78
C TRP A 14 13.82 -42.29 -6.49
N CYS A 15 13.78 -41.58 -5.36
CA CYS A 15 13.36 -42.12 -4.07
C CYS A 15 12.49 -41.09 -3.34
N MET A 16 11.31 -41.50 -2.87
CA MET A 16 10.43 -40.65 -2.05
C MET A 16 9.94 -41.42 -0.82
N LEU A 17 10.05 -40.78 0.34
CA LEU A 17 9.62 -41.32 1.62
C LEU A 17 8.48 -40.47 2.18
N PHE A 18 7.41 -41.11 2.63
CA PHE A 18 6.33 -40.42 3.33
C PHE A 18 5.75 -41.32 4.41
N ALA A 19 5.97 -40.95 5.68
CA ALA A 19 5.58 -41.74 6.85
C ALA A 19 6.11 -43.20 6.77
N ASP A 20 5.23 -44.16 6.51
CA ASP A 20 5.54 -45.58 6.35
C ASP A 20 5.59 -46.06 4.88
N ASP A 21 5.29 -45.19 3.91
CA ASP A 21 5.34 -45.50 2.49
C ASP A 21 6.70 -45.14 1.86
N ILE A 22 7.19 -46.02 0.98
CA ILE A 22 8.44 -45.86 0.23
C ILE A 22 8.13 -46.02 -1.26
N LEU A 23 8.48 -45.00 -2.05
CA LEU A 23 8.37 -45.02 -3.51
C LEU A 23 9.78 -45.04 -4.12
N LEU A 24 10.06 -46.10 -4.87
CA LEU A 24 11.31 -46.33 -5.59
C LEU A 24 11.03 -46.26 -7.09
N VAL A 25 11.82 -45.45 -7.81
CA VAL A 25 11.68 -45.26 -9.26
C VAL A 25 13.03 -45.53 -9.92
N ASP A 26 12.99 -46.27 -11.03
CA ASP A 26 14.15 -46.42 -11.91
C ASP A 26 13.75 -46.63 -13.37
N LYS A 27 14.74 -46.57 -14.27
CA LYS A 27 14.56 -46.66 -15.72
C LYS A 27 14.41 -48.08 -16.20
N THR A 28 14.99 -49.06 -15.50
CA THR A 28 14.90 -50.47 -15.87
C THR A 28 14.39 -51.35 -14.73
N ARG A 29 13.77 -52.48 -15.09
CA ARG A 29 13.30 -53.48 -14.13
C ARG A 29 14.41 -53.94 -13.18
N LYS A 30 15.58 -54.26 -13.72
CA LYS A 30 16.73 -54.78 -12.94
C LYS A 30 17.20 -53.78 -11.90
N GLU A 31 17.20 -52.50 -12.22
CA GLU A 31 17.57 -51.45 -11.27
C GLU A 31 16.53 -51.30 -10.15
N VAL A 32 15.23 -51.36 -10.48
CA VAL A 32 14.16 -51.37 -9.46
C VAL A 32 14.24 -52.60 -8.56
N GLU A 33 14.48 -53.80 -9.11
CA GLU A 33 14.69 -55.03 -8.33
C GLU A 33 15.91 -54.89 -7.41
N GLY A 34 17.03 -54.37 -7.92
CA GLY A 34 18.24 -54.12 -7.14
C GLY A 34 18.03 -53.12 -6.00
N LYS A 35 17.33 -52.01 -6.28
CA LYS A 35 16.94 -51.03 -5.26
C LYS A 35 16.05 -51.66 -4.20
N LEU A 36 15.02 -52.40 -4.60
CA LEU A 36 14.08 -53.02 -3.67
C LEU A 36 14.79 -54.01 -2.73
N GLU A 37 15.73 -54.80 -3.25
CA GLU A 37 16.52 -55.76 -2.48
C GLU A 37 17.53 -55.07 -1.54
N LEU A 38 18.17 -53.99 -2.00
CA LEU A 38 19.04 -53.16 -1.17
C LEU A 38 18.29 -52.53 0.00
N TRP A 39 17.10 -52.00 -0.26
CA TRP A 39 16.21 -51.45 0.77
C TRP A 39 15.74 -52.54 1.73
N ARG A 40 15.38 -53.72 1.23
CA ARG A 40 15.00 -54.88 2.05
C ARG A 40 16.11 -55.30 3.00
N SER A 41 17.29 -55.62 2.48
CA SER A 41 18.42 -56.09 3.27
C SER A 41 18.82 -55.09 4.36
N THR A 42 18.83 -53.80 4.03
CA THR A 42 19.18 -52.74 4.97
C THR A 42 18.13 -52.58 6.07
N LEU A 43 16.84 -52.52 5.72
CA LEU A 43 15.77 -52.37 6.70
C LEU A 43 15.66 -53.59 7.63
N GLU A 44 15.80 -54.80 7.08
CA GLU A 44 15.81 -56.04 7.85
C GLU A 44 17.01 -56.11 8.81
N SER A 45 18.19 -55.63 8.41
CA SER A 45 19.37 -55.55 9.30
C SER A 45 19.15 -54.65 10.52
N LYS A 46 18.19 -53.72 10.44
CA LYS A 46 17.82 -52.77 11.50
C LYS A 46 16.51 -53.15 12.21
N GLY A 47 16.00 -54.35 11.97
CA GLY A 47 14.80 -54.88 12.63
C GLY A 47 13.46 -54.47 11.99
N PHE A 48 13.47 -53.80 10.83
CA PHE A 48 12.25 -53.45 10.08
C PHE A 48 11.93 -54.54 9.04
N ARG A 49 10.67 -54.63 8.60
CA ARG A 49 10.26 -55.59 7.56
C ARG A 49 9.43 -54.89 6.49
N LEU A 50 9.78 -55.11 5.22
CA LEU A 50 8.95 -54.69 4.09
C LEU A 50 7.73 -55.60 3.96
N SER A 51 6.57 -54.99 3.79
CA SER A 51 5.30 -55.71 3.62
C SER A 51 5.16 -56.24 2.20
N ARG A 52 5.66 -57.47 1.95
CA ARG A 52 5.69 -58.08 0.61
C ARG A 52 4.32 -58.18 -0.08
N TYR A 53 3.25 -58.29 0.70
CA TYR A 53 1.86 -58.39 0.20
C TYR A 53 1.19 -57.03 -0.04
N LYS A 54 1.73 -55.92 0.50
CA LYS A 54 1.26 -54.55 0.23
C LYS A 54 2.11 -53.84 -0.83
N THR A 55 3.30 -54.33 -1.11
CA THR A 55 4.16 -53.78 -2.16
C THR A 55 3.54 -54.07 -3.53
N GLU A 56 3.37 -53.01 -4.32
CA GLU A 56 2.97 -53.07 -5.72
C GLU A 56 4.05 -52.40 -6.58
N TYR A 57 4.17 -52.84 -7.84
CA TYR A 57 4.98 -52.14 -8.83
C TYR A 57 4.13 -51.72 -10.02
N MET A 58 4.52 -50.61 -10.63
CA MET A 58 3.90 -50.07 -11.83
C MET A 58 4.95 -49.88 -12.91
N GLU A 59 4.64 -50.36 -14.10
CA GLU A 59 5.45 -50.11 -15.29
C GLU A 59 4.80 -48.97 -16.10
N CYS A 60 5.53 -47.88 -16.28
CA CYS A 60 5.05 -46.68 -16.97
C CYS A 60 5.62 -46.59 -18.39
N ASN A 61 4.91 -47.16 -19.37
CA ASN A 61 5.34 -47.18 -20.78
C ASN A 61 4.85 -45.94 -21.54
N PHE A 62 5.41 -44.77 -21.22
CA PHE A 62 5.05 -43.50 -21.87
C PHE A 62 5.49 -43.46 -23.34
N GLY A 63 4.59 -43.82 -24.25
CA GLY A 63 4.75 -43.60 -25.70
C GLY A 63 5.60 -44.64 -26.44
N SER A 64 5.95 -45.76 -25.81
CA SER A 64 6.61 -46.90 -26.46
C SER A 64 5.73 -48.15 -26.35
N ASN A 65 5.37 -48.75 -27.49
CA ASN A 65 4.81 -50.11 -27.58
C ASN A 65 5.89 -51.17 -27.30
N ARG A 66 6.70 -51.00 -26.27
CA ARG A 66 7.67 -52.02 -25.87
C ARG A 66 6.91 -53.14 -25.14
N PRO A 67 7.17 -54.41 -25.48
CA PRO A 67 6.59 -55.52 -24.72
C PRO A 67 7.09 -55.47 -23.27
N SER A 68 6.20 -55.75 -22.32
CA SER A 68 6.49 -55.82 -20.88
C SER A 68 7.67 -56.77 -20.64
N GLU A 69 8.81 -56.25 -20.17
CA GLU A 69 9.98 -57.07 -19.87
C GLU A 69 9.90 -57.62 -18.43
N GLY A 70 9.43 -58.86 -18.28
CA GLY A 70 9.60 -59.66 -17.05
C GLY A 70 8.72 -59.30 -15.86
N ILE A 71 8.94 -60.00 -14.75
CA ILE A 71 8.20 -59.89 -13.49
C ILE A 71 9.18 -59.37 -12.42
N VAL A 72 8.74 -58.41 -11.59
CA VAL A 72 9.53 -57.91 -10.45
C VAL A 72 9.41 -58.87 -9.26
N THR A 73 10.56 -59.31 -8.74
CA THR A 73 10.64 -60.20 -7.57
C THR A 73 11.35 -59.54 -6.39
N LEU A 74 10.94 -59.90 -5.17
CA LEU A 74 11.61 -59.54 -3.92
C LEU A 74 11.93 -60.82 -3.13
N GLY A 75 13.21 -61.23 -3.14
CA GLY A 75 13.57 -62.62 -2.82
C GLY A 75 12.84 -63.61 -3.74
N ASP A 76 12.21 -64.63 -3.16
CA ASP A 76 11.45 -65.64 -3.91
C ASP A 76 10.00 -65.23 -4.24
N GLN A 77 9.56 -64.02 -3.85
CA GLN A 77 8.17 -63.59 -4.01
C GLN A 77 7.98 -62.63 -5.19
N VAL A 78 6.97 -62.92 -6.01
CA VAL A 78 6.51 -62.04 -7.09
C VAL A 78 5.71 -60.87 -6.51
N ILE A 79 6.09 -59.64 -6.85
CA ILE A 79 5.38 -58.41 -6.48
C ILE A 79 4.19 -58.20 -7.43
N ASN A 80 3.07 -57.69 -6.91
CA ASN A 80 1.87 -57.46 -7.73
C ASN A 80 2.06 -56.31 -8.71
N LYS A 81 1.73 -56.53 -9.99
CA LYS A 81 1.78 -55.49 -11.03
C LYS A 81 0.46 -54.73 -11.06
N SER A 82 0.51 -53.41 -10.94
CA SER A 82 -0.68 -52.56 -10.96
C SER A 82 -0.66 -51.54 -12.11
N THR A 83 -1.83 -51.30 -12.72
CA THR A 83 -2.03 -50.28 -13.77
C THR A 83 -2.59 -48.97 -13.22
N ARG A 84 -3.08 -48.99 -11.98
CA ARG A 84 -3.52 -47.82 -11.23
C ARG A 84 -3.23 -48.02 -9.74
N PHE A 85 -2.56 -47.09 -9.09
CA PHE A 85 -2.36 -47.15 -7.65
C PHE A 85 -2.87 -45.89 -6.96
N ARG A 86 -3.35 -46.03 -5.72
CA ARG A 86 -3.72 -44.89 -4.88
C ARG A 86 -2.53 -44.56 -3.99
N TYR A 87 -2.01 -43.35 -4.11
CA TYR A 87 -0.93 -42.84 -3.28
C TYR A 87 -1.31 -41.50 -2.68
N LEU A 88 -1.25 -41.41 -1.36
CA LEU A 88 -1.63 -40.23 -0.57
C LEU A 88 -3.00 -39.65 -0.98
N GLY A 89 -3.94 -40.55 -1.31
CA GLY A 89 -5.31 -40.22 -1.71
C GLY A 89 -5.51 -39.94 -3.20
N SER A 90 -4.45 -39.75 -4.00
CA SER A 90 -4.53 -39.51 -5.45
C SER A 90 -4.29 -40.79 -6.25
N ILE A 91 -4.95 -40.93 -7.40
CA ILE A 91 -4.79 -42.08 -8.29
C ILE A 91 -3.72 -41.76 -9.34
N VAL A 92 -2.69 -42.60 -9.38
CA VAL A 92 -1.63 -42.57 -10.40
C VAL A 92 -1.86 -43.72 -11.37
N GLN A 93 -1.73 -43.45 -12.67
CA GLN A 93 -2.01 -44.42 -13.74
C GLN A 93 -0.75 -44.70 -14.57
N SER A 94 -0.60 -45.95 -15.03
CA SER A 94 0.56 -46.38 -15.83
C SER A 94 0.67 -45.70 -17.20
N ASP A 95 -0.42 -45.10 -17.70
CA ASP A 95 -0.46 -44.33 -18.94
C ASP A 95 -0.13 -42.84 -18.75
N GLY A 96 0.00 -42.38 -17.49
CA GLY A 96 0.30 -40.99 -17.14
C GLY A 96 -0.87 -40.03 -17.35
N GLU A 97 -2.07 -40.55 -17.62
CA GLU A 97 -3.29 -39.76 -17.66
C GLU A 97 -3.86 -39.57 -16.24
N ILE A 98 -4.75 -38.58 -16.09
CA ILE A 98 -5.36 -38.23 -14.79
C ILE A 98 -6.88 -38.46 -14.78
N ASP A 99 -7.40 -39.17 -15.80
CA ASP A 99 -8.82 -39.44 -15.94
C ASP A 99 -9.35 -40.23 -14.72
N GLY A 100 -8.57 -41.19 -14.21
CA GLY A 100 -8.90 -42.00 -13.04
C GLY A 100 -9.03 -41.17 -11.76
N ASP A 101 -8.09 -40.25 -11.53
CA ASP A 101 -8.08 -39.40 -10.33
C ASP A 101 -9.23 -38.39 -10.33
N ILE A 102 -9.48 -37.73 -11.48
CA ILE A 102 -10.60 -36.81 -11.63
C ILE A 102 -11.93 -37.51 -11.39
N ILE A 103 -12.13 -38.71 -11.95
CA ILE A 103 -13.36 -39.50 -11.74
C ILE A 103 -13.53 -39.82 -10.26
N SER A 104 -12.46 -40.30 -9.61
CA SER A 104 -12.46 -40.60 -8.17
C SER A 104 -12.83 -39.36 -7.34
N ARG A 105 -12.23 -38.20 -7.60
CA ARG A 105 -12.56 -36.96 -6.87
C ARG A 105 -13.98 -36.45 -7.12
N ILE A 106 -14.49 -36.57 -8.35
CA ILE A 106 -15.89 -36.26 -8.65
C ILE A 106 -16.81 -37.18 -7.84
N GLN A 107 -16.50 -38.48 -7.74
CA GLN A 107 -17.29 -39.42 -6.92
C GLN A 107 -17.25 -39.06 -5.43
N VAL A 108 -16.09 -38.69 -4.90
CA VAL A 108 -15.95 -38.22 -3.51
C VAL A 108 -16.77 -36.94 -3.29
N GLY A 109 -16.73 -35.99 -4.22
CA GLY A 109 -17.57 -34.79 -4.19
C GLY A 109 -19.06 -35.14 -4.17
N TRP A 110 -19.50 -36.05 -5.04
CA TRP A 110 -20.89 -36.54 -5.04
C TRP A 110 -21.27 -37.25 -3.75
N LEU A 111 -20.38 -38.02 -3.15
CA LEU A 111 -20.64 -38.67 -1.86
C LEU A 111 -20.88 -37.63 -0.76
N LYS A 112 -20.03 -36.60 -0.68
CA LYS A 112 -20.22 -35.50 0.28
C LYS A 112 -21.50 -34.70 0.00
N TRP A 113 -21.84 -34.49 -1.27
CA TRP A 113 -23.09 -33.84 -1.66
C TRP A 113 -24.31 -34.68 -1.25
N ARG A 114 -24.29 -36.00 -1.51
CA ARG A 114 -25.39 -36.92 -1.15
C ARG A 114 -25.58 -37.02 0.36
N ASN A 115 -24.50 -37.08 1.14
CA ASN A 115 -24.59 -37.08 2.59
C ASN A 115 -25.24 -35.81 3.15
N ALA A 116 -25.15 -34.69 2.43
CA ALA A 116 -25.76 -33.42 2.78
C ALA A 116 -27.05 -33.12 2.00
N SER A 117 -27.63 -34.11 1.28
CA SER A 117 -28.78 -33.86 0.42
C SER A 117 -30.01 -33.39 1.19
N GLY A 118 -30.16 -33.81 2.46
CA GLY A 118 -31.23 -33.33 3.33
C GLY A 118 -31.24 -31.80 3.47
N LEU A 119 -30.07 -31.18 3.65
CA LEU A 119 -29.92 -29.72 3.71
C LEU A 119 -29.92 -29.08 2.32
N LEU A 120 -29.18 -29.67 1.37
CA LEU A 120 -28.98 -29.09 0.04
C LEU A 120 -30.24 -29.12 -0.83
N CYS A 121 -31.15 -30.06 -0.57
CA CYS A 121 -32.41 -30.18 -1.31
C CYS A 121 -33.62 -29.59 -0.56
N ASP A 122 -33.47 -29.15 0.70
CA ASP A 122 -34.55 -28.52 1.46
C ASP A 122 -34.95 -27.17 0.84
N ARG A 123 -36.24 -26.97 0.58
CA ARG A 123 -36.78 -25.75 -0.01
C ARG A 123 -36.77 -24.57 0.97
N ASN A 124 -36.75 -24.83 2.27
CA ASN A 124 -36.73 -23.80 3.31
C ASN A 124 -35.33 -23.19 3.51
N VAL A 125 -34.29 -23.83 2.99
CA VAL A 125 -32.91 -23.36 3.11
C VAL A 125 -32.57 -22.39 1.96
N PRO A 126 -32.15 -21.15 2.25
CA PRO A 126 -31.80 -20.18 1.21
C PRO A 126 -30.66 -20.65 0.28
N LEU A 127 -30.78 -20.38 -1.02
CA LEU A 127 -29.78 -20.79 -2.03
C LEU A 127 -28.37 -20.30 -1.72
N LYS A 128 -28.22 -19.08 -1.19
CA LYS A 128 -26.92 -18.55 -0.77
C LYS A 128 -26.29 -19.38 0.36
N LEU A 129 -27.09 -19.88 1.30
CA LEU A 129 -26.60 -20.71 2.40
C LEU A 129 -26.18 -22.10 1.90
N LYS A 130 -26.98 -22.70 1.01
CA LYS A 130 -26.59 -23.95 0.34
C LYS A 130 -25.29 -23.78 -0.46
N GLY A 131 -25.12 -22.63 -1.13
CA GLY A 131 -23.90 -22.28 -1.84
C GLY A 131 -22.68 -22.15 -0.91
N LYS A 132 -22.85 -21.57 0.29
CA LYS A 132 -21.80 -21.59 1.33
C LYS A 132 -21.43 -23.01 1.72
N PHE A 133 -22.42 -23.88 1.99
CA PHE A 133 -22.15 -25.28 2.35
C PHE A 133 -21.40 -26.02 1.23
N TYR A 134 -21.84 -25.88 -0.02
CA TYR A 134 -21.18 -26.48 -1.18
C TYR A 134 -19.70 -26.07 -1.25
N LYS A 135 -19.40 -24.78 -1.06
CA LYS A 135 -18.02 -24.25 -1.08
C LYS A 135 -17.15 -24.76 0.07
N MET A 136 -17.73 -25.08 1.23
CA MET A 136 -16.99 -25.53 2.41
C MET A 136 -16.77 -27.04 2.46
N VAL A 137 -17.70 -27.85 1.94
CA VAL A 137 -17.67 -29.31 2.15
C VAL A 137 -17.50 -30.07 0.84
N VAL A 138 -18.30 -29.76 -0.16
CA VAL A 138 -18.37 -30.56 -1.40
C VAL A 138 -17.24 -30.21 -2.35
N ARG A 139 -17.04 -28.92 -2.61
CA ARG A 139 -16.03 -28.44 -3.55
C ARG A 139 -14.59 -28.76 -3.10
N PRO A 140 -14.19 -28.58 -1.83
CA PRO A 140 -12.85 -28.95 -1.39
C PRO A 140 -12.58 -30.46 -1.54
N ALA A 141 -13.58 -31.31 -1.26
CA ALA A 141 -13.45 -32.74 -1.44
C ALA A 141 -13.27 -33.14 -2.92
N MET A 142 -13.91 -32.41 -3.84
CA MET A 142 -13.80 -32.61 -5.28
C MET A 142 -12.48 -32.07 -5.87
N PHE A 143 -11.87 -31.06 -5.24
CA PHE A 143 -10.63 -30.40 -5.75
C PHE A 143 -9.37 -30.77 -4.98
N TYR A 144 -9.43 -31.72 -4.06
CA TYR A 144 -8.23 -32.19 -3.37
C TYR A 144 -7.20 -32.70 -4.39
N GLY A 145 -5.99 -32.12 -4.38
CA GLY A 145 -4.91 -32.47 -5.29
C GLY A 145 -5.02 -31.84 -6.69
N ALA A 146 -6.01 -30.99 -6.95
CA ALA A 146 -6.23 -30.38 -8.26
C ALA A 146 -5.11 -29.42 -8.70
N GLU A 147 -4.34 -28.91 -7.74
CA GLU A 147 -3.13 -28.12 -7.96
C GLU A 147 -2.05 -28.90 -8.75
N CYS A 148 -2.03 -30.23 -8.63
CA CYS A 148 -1.05 -31.10 -9.27
C CYS A 148 -1.55 -31.72 -10.60
N TRP A 149 -2.80 -31.46 -11.01
CA TRP A 149 -3.37 -32.07 -12.21
C TRP A 149 -2.90 -31.39 -13.51
N PRO A 150 -2.33 -32.10 -14.50
CA PRO A 150 -2.16 -31.60 -15.87
C PRO A 150 -3.50 -31.60 -16.64
N LEU A 151 -4.36 -30.62 -16.39
CA LEU A 151 -5.71 -30.54 -16.96
C LEU A 151 -5.74 -30.28 -18.47
N LYS A 152 -6.52 -31.10 -19.20
CA LYS A 152 -6.93 -30.90 -20.59
C LYS A 152 -8.34 -30.28 -20.62
N GLU A 153 -8.74 -29.73 -21.76
CA GLU A 153 -10.08 -29.15 -21.93
C GLU A 153 -11.22 -30.16 -21.65
N LYS A 154 -11.03 -31.43 -22.04
CA LYS A 154 -11.95 -32.53 -21.70
C LYS A 154 -12.13 -32.70 -20.18
N HIS A 155 -11.07 -32.45 -19.39
CA HIS A 155 -11.10 -32.56 -17.93
C HIS A 155 -11.86 -31.39 -17.30
N ASN A 156 -11.60 -30.15 -17.74
CA ASN A 156 -12.34 -28.96 -17.30
C ASN A 156 -13.84 -29.10 -17.57
N THR A 157 -14.19 -29.59 -18.77
CA THR A 157 -15.58 -29.85 -19.15
C THR A 157 -16.23 -30.86 -18.20
N LYS A 158 -15.55 -31.98 -17.90
CA LYS A 158 -16.06 -33.03 -17.00
C LYS A 158 -16.34 -32.51 -15.59
N LEU A 159 -15.42 -31.72 -15.03
CA LEU A 159 -15.56 -31.11 -13.71
C LEU A 159 -16.68 -30.06 -13.69
N SER A 160 -16.75 -29.20 -14.71
CA SER A 160 -17.81 -28.19 -14.83
C SER A 160 -19.20 -28.84 -14.97
N VAL A 161 -19.32 -29.93 -15.74
CA VAL A 161 -20.56 -30.70 -15.86
C VAL A 161 -20.96 -31.31 -14.51
N ALA A 162 -20.02 -31.89 -13.77
CA ALA A 162 -20.30 -32.45 -12.45
C ALA A 162 -20.79 -31.38 -11.45
N GLU A 163 -20.10 -30.24 -11.39
CA GLU A 163 -20.48 -29.10 -10.55
C GLU A 163 -21.85 -28.55 -10.92
N MET A 164 -22.09 -28.25 -12.20
CA MET A 164 -23.36 -27.67 -12.62
C MET A 164 -24.53 -28.62 -12.39
N ARG A 165 -24.32 -29.94 -12.46
CA ARG A 165 -25.34 -30.93 -12.06
C ARG A 165 -25.67 -30.82 -10.57
N MET A 166 -24.67 -30.73 -9.69
CA MET A 166 -24.89 -30.54 -8.26
C MET A 166 -25.62 -29.22 -7.95
N LEU A 167 -25.18 -28.12 -8.56
CA LEU A 167 -25.74 -26.77 -8.35
C LEU A 167 -27.17 -26.64 -8.87
N ARG A 168 -27.47 -27.23 -10.03
CA ARG A 168 -28.83 -27.28 -10.60
C ARG A 168 -29.77 -28.05 -9.69
N TRP A 169 -29.36 -29.22 -9.22
CA TRP A 169 -30.20 -30.07 -8.38
C TRP A 169 -30.54 -29.38 -7.05
N MET A 170 -29.56 -28.83 -6.34
CA MET A 170 -29.81 -28.11 -5.08
C MET A 170 -30.63 -26.82 -5.25
N SER A 171 -30.64 -26.27 -6.47
CA SER A 171 -31.44 -25.09 -6.83
C SER A 171 -32.83 -25.43 -7.36
N GLY A 172 -33.16 -26.72 -7.51
CA GLY A 172 -34.46 -27.17 -8.04
C GLY A 172 -34.63 -26.97 -9.55
N PHE A 173 -33.54 -26.76 -10.30
CA PHE A 173 -33.59 -26.57 -11.74
C PHE A 173 -33.18 -27.83 -12.50
N THR A 174 -33.87 -28.10 -13.60
CA THR A 174 -33.58 -29.14 -14.57
C THR A 174 -32.98 -28.54 -15.84
N LEU A 175 -32.55 -29.39 -16.77
CA LEU A 175 -32.12 -28.93 -18.10
C LEU A 175 -33.28 -28.43 -18.97
N ARG A 176 -34.52 -28.83 -18.65
CA ARG A 176 -35.72 -28.42 -19.41
C ARG A 176 -36.07 -26.94 -19.17
N ASP A 177 -35.65 -26.38 -18.05
CA ASP A 177 -35.91 -24.99 -17.68
C ASP A 177 -35.11 -23.98 -18.52
N ARG A 178 -34.13 -24.45 -19.31
CA ARG A 178 -33.29 -23.63 -20.21
C ARG A 178 -32.62 -22.41 -19.55
N ILE A 179 -32.41 -22.45 -18.24
CA ILE A 179 -31.73 -21.41 -17.47
C ILE A 179 -30.22 -21.46 -17.75
N ARG A 180 -29.60 -20.29 -17.97
CA ARG A 180 -28.15 -20.13 -18.17
C ARG A 180 -27.35 -20.55 -16.94
N ASN A 181 -26.16 -21.11 -17.14
CA ASN A 181 -25.33 -21.61 -16.03
C ASN A 181 -24.84 -20.46 -15.14
N GLU A 182 -24.59 -19.30 -15.73
CA GLU A 182 -24.11 -18.07 -15.10
C GLU A 182 -25.13 -17.59 -14.06
N HIS A 183 -26.42 -17.59 -14.42
CA HIS A 183 -27.52 -17.22 -13.53
C HIS A 183 -27.62 -18.12 -12.29
N ILE A 184 -27.39 -19.43 -12.46
CA ILE A 184 -27.42 -20.37 -11.33
C ILE A 184 -26.22 -20.12 -10.41
N ARG A 185 -25.03 -19.90 -10.99
CA ARG A 185 -23.82 -19.58 -10.23
C ARG A 185 -23.96 -18.28 -9.43
N GLU A 186 -24.55 -17.25 -10.02
CA GLU A 186 -24.83 -15.97 -9.36
C GLU A 186 -25.81 -16.16 -8.18
N LYS A 187 -26.94 -16.83 -8.41
CA LYS A 187 -27.93 -17.08 -7.35
C LYS A 187 -27.37 -17.89 -6.18
N VAL A 188 -26.52 -18.87 -6.46
CA VAL A 188 -25.90 -19.72 -5.44
C VAL A 188 -24.64 -19.06 -4.83
N GLY A 189 -24.03 -18.09 -5.50
CA GLY A 189 -22.80 -17.41 -5.06
C GLY A 189 -21.55 -18.27 -5.20
N VAL A 190 -21.41 -18.95 -6.34
CA VAL A 190 -20.40 -19.98 -6.60
C VAL A 190 -19.65 -19.70 -7.91
N ALA A 191 -18.36 -19.38 -7.82
CA ALA A 191 -17.49 -19.11 -8.96
C ALA A 191 -17.23 -20.37 -9.82
N PRO A 192 -16.91 -20.25 -11.12
CA PRO A 192 -16.59 -21.39 -11.99
C PRO A 192 -15.43 -22.29 -11.50
N VAL A 193 -15.50 -23.58 -11.85
CA VAL A 193 -14.46 -24.59 -11.52
C VAL A 193 -13.07 -24.15 -11.99
N GLU A 194 -12.95 -23.70 -13.22
CA GLU A 194 -11.66 -23.35 -13.83
C GLU A 194 -10.96 -22.23 -13.06
N ASP A 195 -11.71 -21.21 -12.65
CA ASP A 195 -11.20 -20.11 -11.85
C ASP A 195 -10.70 -20.60 -10.50
N LYS A 196 -11.46 -21.51 -9.86
CA LYS A 196 -11.08 -22.00 -8.54
C LYS A 196 -9.86 -22.93 -8.58
N ILE A 197 -9.73 -23.75 -9.61
CA ILE A 197 -8.52 -24.58 -9.79
C ILE A 197 -7.32 -23.69 -10.09
N ARG A 198 -7.49 -22.65 -10.91
CA ARG A 198 -6.44 -21.65 -11.17
C ARG A 198 -6.01 -20.95 -9.88
N GLU A 199 -6.94 -20.54 -9.03
CA GLU A 199 -6.65 -19.95 -7.72
C GLU A 199 -5.87 -20.92 -6.82
N SER A 200 -6.28 -22.19 -6.73
CA SER A 200 -5.56 -23.21 -5.94
C SER A 200 -4.15 -23.46 -6.46
N ARG A 201 -3.95 -23.50 -7.80
CA ARG A 201 -2.63 -23.64 -8.41
C ARG A 201 -1.72 -22.46 -8.12
N LEU A 202 -2.22 -21.24 -8.21
CA LEU A 202 -1.44 -20.03 -7.88
C LEU A 202 -1.06 -20.00 -6.40
N ARG A 203 -1.97 -20.42 -5.52
CA ARG A 203 -1.68 -20.56 -4.09
C ARG A 203 -0.60 -21.62 -3.83
N TRP A 204 -0.73 -22.79 -4.46
CA TRP A 204 0.26 -23.86 -4.36
C TRP A 204 1.63 -23.44 -4.92
N PHE A 205 1.65 -22.77 -6.06
CA PHE A 205 2.85 -22.18 -6.65
C PHE A 205 3.54 -21.22 -5.67
N GLY A 206 2.79 -20.33 -5.02
CA GLY A 206 3.32 -19.48 -3.96
C GLY A 206 3.93 -20.28 -2.80
N HIS A 207 3.31 -21.41 -2.40
CA HIS A 207 3.88 -22.29 -1.38
C HIS A 207 5.19 -22.95 -1.84
N ILE A 208 5.31 -23.34 -3.11
CA ILE A 208 6.55 -23.89 -3.68
C ILE A 208 7.66 -22.82 -3.66
N LYS A 209 7.37 -21.60 -4.11
CA LYS A 209 8.36 -20.51 -4.18
C LYS A 209 8.92 -20.08 -2.82
N ARG A 210 8.16 -20.27 -1.74
CA ARG A 210 8.60 -19.99 -0.36
C ARG A 210 9.49 -21.10 0.24
N ARG A 211 9.49 -22.31 -0.31
CA ARG A 211 10.34 -23.42 0.18
C ARG A 211 11.79 -23.21 -0.29
N PRO A 212 12.82 -23.61 0.46
CA PRO A 212 14.21 -23.49 0.00
C PRO A 212 14.48 -24.35 -1.26
N SER A 213 15.52 -24.00 -2.02
CA SER A 213 15.79 -24.60 -3.35
C SER A 213 16.12 -26.09 -3.32
N ASP A 214 16.56 -26.58 -2.17
CA ASP A 214 16.83 -27.99 -1.88
C ASP A 214 15.55 -28.77 -1.49
N ASP A 215 14.43 -28.08 -1.24
CA ASP A 215 13.16 -28.74 -0.93
C ASP A 215 12.74 -29.64 -2.11
N PRO A 216 12.38 -30.92 -1.84
CA PRO A 216 11.99 -31.88 -2.86
C PRO A 216 10.96 -31.37 -3.88
N VAL A 217 10.02 -30.52 -3.45
CA VAL A 217 8.96 -30.00 -4.31
C VAL A 217 9.46 -28.84 -5.18
N ARG A 218 10.43 -28.03 -4.69
CA ARG A 218 11.02 -26.92 -5.45
C ARG A 218 12.05 -27.40 -6.46
N ARG A 219 12.75 -28.51 -6.19
CA ARG A 219 13.68 -29.14 -7.15
C ARG A 219 13.01 -29.58 -8.46
N VAL A 220 11.70 -29.82 -8.45
CA VAL A 220 10.93 -30.13 -9.67
C VAL A 220 10.99 -28.99 -10.70
N GLU A 221 11.24 -27.74 -10.29
CA GLU A 221 11.37 -26.59 -11.18
C GLU A 221 12.63 -26.64 -12.06
N VAL A 222 13.69 -27.33 -11.59
CA VAL A 222 15.01 -27.42 -12.27
C VAL A 222 15.27 -28.81 -12.83
N LEU A 223 14.26 -29.69 -12.86
CA LEU A 223 14.39 -31.02 -13.46
C LEU A 223 14.59 -30.89 -14.98
N ASP A 224 15.75 -31.35 -15.46
CA ASP A 224 16.07 -31.42 -16.87
C ASP A 224 15.22 -32.49 -17.58
N LEU A 225 14.22 -32.03 -18.35
CA LEU A 225 13.31 -32.88 -19.13
C LEU A 225 13.74 -33.01 -20.61
N THR A 226 14.97 -32.64 -20.98
CA THR A 226 15.48 -32.67 -22.37
C THR A 226 15.40 -34.06 -23.03
N TYR A 227 15.29 -35.13 -22.24
CA TYR A 227 15.18 -36.51 -22.72
C TYR A 227 13.75 -36.97 -23.06
N VAL A 228 12.71 -36.16 -22.82
CA VAL A 228 11.31 -36.52 -23.08
C VAL A 228 10.91 -36.15 -24.51
N LYS A 229 10.75 -37.16 -25.38
CA LYS A 229 10.19 -36.96 -26.74
C LYS A 229 8.80 -36.33 -26.66
N LYS A 230 8.66 -35.09 -27.14
CA LYS A 230 7.37 -34.42 -27.29
C LYS A 230 6.53 -35.14 -28.35
N GLY A 231 5.35 -35.62 -27.97
CA GLY A 231 4.39 -36.20 -28.93
C GLY A 231 3.88 -35.15 -29.92
N ARG A 232 3.50 -35.59 -31.15
CA ARG A 232 2.88 -34.71 -32.16
C ARG A 232 1.49 -34.25 -31.69
N GLY A 233 1.25 -32.93 -31.67
CA GLY A 233 -0.04 -32.31 -31.33
C GLY A 233 0.08 -30.98 -30.58
N ARG A 234 -1.06 -30.37 -30.22
CA ARG A 234 -1.10 -29.14 -29.39
C ARG A 234 -0.34 -29.39 -28.08
N PRO A 235 0.53 -28.46 -27.62
CA PRO A 235 1.26 -28.64 -26.38
C PRO A 235 0.32 -28.99 -25.22
N LYS A 236 0.63 -30.07 -24.48
CA LYS A 236 -0.09 -30.37 -23.24
C LYS A 236 0.02 -29.13 -22.34
N LYS A 237 -1.10 -28.61 -21.83
CA LYS A 237 -1.08 -27.55 -20.81
C LYS A 237 -0.42 -28.12 -19.55
N THR A 238 0.89 -28.00 -19.44
CA THR A 238 1.62 -28.26 -18.20
C THR A 238 1.25 -27.19 -17.17
N CYS A 239 1.49 -27.46 -15.88
CA CYS A 239 1.45 -26.43 -14.84
C CYS A 239 2.18 -25.18 -15.39
N PRO A 240 1.62 -23.97 -15.30
CA PRO A 240 2.13 -22.81 -16.02
C PRO A 240 3.47 -22.41 -15.42
N ILE A 241 4.55 -23.07 -15.86
CA ILE A 241 5.92 -22.80 -15.46
C ILE A 241 6.71 -22.18 -16.61
N SER A 242 6.20 -22.14 -17.85
CA SER A 242 7.03 -21.63 -18.95
C SER A 242 6.39 -20.78 -20.05
N HIS A 243 5.08 -20.49 -20.07
CA HIS A 243 4.49 -19.64 -21.12
C HIS A 243 3.71 -18.42 -20.58
N ALA A 244 4.23 -17.83 -19.50
CA ALA A 244 4.03 -16.43 -19.15
C ALA A 244 5.36 -15.68 -19.33
N ALA A 245 6.02 -15.86 -20.47
CA ALA A 245 7.13 -15.00 -20.88
C ALA A 245 6.56 -13.78 -21.60
N ARG A 246 6.00 -12.87 -20.81
CA ARG A 246 6.02 -11.41 -21.01
C ARG A 246 6.33 -10.82 -19.64
N PRO A 247 7.21 -9.82 -19.59
CA PRO A 247 8.23 -9.72 -18.57
C PRO A 247 7.61 -9.71 -17.18
N THR A 248 7.83 -10.78 -16.43
CA THR A 248 8.17 -10.60 -15.02
C THR A 248 9.41 -9.71 -15.02
N PRO A 249 9.53 -8.71 -14.13
CA PRO A 249 10.84 -8.12 -13.85
C PRO A 249 11.71 -9.27 -13.37
N ASP A 250 12.49 -9.83 -14.30
CA ASP A 250 13.46 -10.88 -14.07
C ASP A 250 14.74 -10.19 -13.63
N SER A 251 14.64 -9.58 -12.46
CA SER A 251 15.68 -9.01 -11.61
C SER A 251 14.92 -8.39 -10.44
N SER A 252 15.51 -8.38 -9.25
CA SER A 252 15.26 -7.22 -8.37
C SER A 252 15.37 -5.98 -9.28
N PRO A 253 14.34 -5.13 -9.44
CA PRO A 253 14.55 -3.89 -10.16
C PRO A 253 15.73 -3.18 -9.51
N ASP A 254 16.63 -2.60 -10.31
CA ASP A 254 17.69 -1.78 -9.74
C ASP A 254 17.00 -0.71 -8.87
N PRO A 255 17.40 -0.58 -7.59
CA PRO A 255 16.82 0.41 -6.69
C PRO A 255 16.82 1.79 -7.32
N ILE A 256 15.71 2.51 -7.22
CA ILE A 256 15.61 3.84 -7.81
C ILE A 256 16.45 4.84 -7.01
N LYS A 257 17.03 5.79 -7.72
CA LYS A 257 17.63 7.00 -7.17
C LYS A 257 16.71 8.14 -7.57
N ALA A 258 15.89 8.58 -6.63
CA ALA A 258 14.80 9.49 -6.89
C ALA A 258 14.97 10.84 -6.19
N VAL A 259 14.15 11.80 -6.61
CA VAL A 259 13.97 13.07 -5.90
C VAL A 259 12.48 13.39 -5.82
N ASN A 260 12.07 14.00 -4.71
CA ASN A 260 10.73 14.53 -4.53
C ASN A 260 10.60 15.88 -5.22
N LEU A 261 9.44 16.15 -5.82
CA LEU A 261 9.08 17.46 -6.37
C LEU A 261 8.10 18.19 -5.43
N GLY A 262 8.52 18.35 -4.17
CA GLY A 262 7.77 19.04 -3.11
C GLY A 262 7.63 20.54 -3.37
N GLY A 263 6.62 21.17 -2.76
CA GLY A 263 6.31 22.58 -3.00
C GLY A 263 5.82 22.91 -4.42
N TRP A 264 5.62 21.94 -5.31
CA TRP A 264 5.20 22.16 -6.69
C TRP A 264 3.68 22.03 -6.89
N LEU A 265 3.17 20.80 -7.10
CA LEU A 265 1.73 20.54 -7.30
C LEU A 265 0.96 20.44 -5.98
N VAL A 266 1.69 20.43 -4.86
CA VAL A 266 1.19 20.68 -3.51
C VAL A 266 2.09 21.76 -2.93
N ALA A 267 1.53 22.94 -2.66
CA ALA A 267 2.31 24.07 -2.16
C ALA A 267 2.70 23.92 -0.68
N GLU A 268 3.94 24.29 -0.37
CA GLU A 268 4.52 24.33 0.98
C GLU A 268 5.33 25.61 1.14
N GLY A 269 4.95 26.45 2.09
CA GLY A 269 5.49 27.80 2.23
C GLY A 269 6.89 27.86 2.82
N TRP A 270 7.38 26.80 3.45
CA TRP A 270 8.79 26.74 3.86
C TRP A 270 9.71 26.39 2.68
N ILE A 271 9.23 25.64 1.67
CA ILE A 271 9.94 25.36 0.41
C ILE A 271 9.90 26.60 -0.49
N THR A 272 8.72 27.23 -0.60
CA THR A 272 8.41 28.32 -1.53
C THR A 272 7.82 29.55 -0.84
N PRO A 273 8.56 30.22 0.07
CA PRO A 273 8.04 31.33 0.87
C PRO A 273 7.50 32.50 0.04
N ASP A 274 8.16 32.82 -1.08
CA ASP A 274 7.77 33.90 -2.00
C ASP A 274 6.33 33.77 -2.53
N LEU A 275 5.82 32.54 -2.60
CA LEU A 275 4.44 32.26 -3.03
C LEU A 275 3.42 32.88 -2.05
N PHE A 276 3.78 32.96 -0.77
CA PHE A 276 2.93 33.47 0.32
C PHE A 276 3.19 34.94 0.64
N ASP A 277 4.40 35.45 0.37
CA ASP A 277 4.81 36.80 0.78
C ASP A 277 4.02 37.93 0.11
N ASN A 278 3.46 37.66 -1.07
CA ASN A 278 2.71 38.62 -1.89
C ASN A 278 1.18 38.59 -1.66
N ILE A 279 0.70 37.84 -0.65
CA ILE A 279 -0.71 37.89 -0.26
C ILE A 279 -1.04 39.32 0.23
N PRO A 280 -2.05 39.99 -0.35
CA PRO A 280 -2.17 41.45 -0.26
C PRO A 280 -2.63 41.98 1.11
N VAL A 281 -3.51 41.24 1.80
CA VAL A 281 -4.16 41.71 3.03
C VAL A 281 -4.09 40.63 4.11
N ASN A 282 -3.70 41.00 5.33
CA ASN A 282 -3.67 40.08 6.49
C ASN A 282 -2.94 38.75 6.19
N LYS A 283 -1.78 38.80 5.52
CA LYS A 283 -1.02 37.61 5.11
C LYS A 283 -0.50 36.78 6.28
N ASP A 284 -0.47 37.37 7.47
CA ASP A 284 -0.14 36.74 8.75
C ASP A 284 -1.36 36.11 9.44
N LEU A 285 -2.58 36.30 8.92
CA LEU A 285 -3.83 35.70 9.40
C LEU A 285 -4.46 34.85 8.29
N LEU A 286 -3.82 33.73 7.96
CA LEU A 286 -4.37 32.74 7.03
C LEU A 286 -5.15 31.67 7.80
N ASP A 287 -5.83 30.78 7.09
CA ASP A 287 -6.51 29.66 7.73
C ASP A 287 -5.55 28.81 8.56
N GLY A 288 -5.97 28.46 9.75
CA GLY A 288 -5.19 27.71 10.72
C GLY A 288 -4.14 28.52 11.47
N THR A 289 -3.95 29.81 11.16
CA THR A 289 -3.10 30.67 12.00
C THR A 289 -3.59 30.59 13.45
N GLN A 290 -2.66 30.26 14.35
CA GLN A 290 -2.85 30.28 15.78
C GLN A 290 -2.50 31.67 16.30
N ILE A 291 -3.48 32.31 16.92
CA ILE A 291 -3.32 33.64 17.50
C ILE A 291 -3.62 33.65 18.99
N GLN A 292 -2.97 34.56 19.69
CA GLN A 292 -3.29 34.94 21.07
C GLN A 292 -3.76 36.39 21.07
N VAL A 293 -4.81 36.67 21.83
CA VAL A 293 -5.45 38.00 21.86
C VAL A 293 -5.41 38.55 23.27
N LYS A 294 -4.70 39.65 23.48
CA LYS A 294 -4.51 40.29 24.79
C LYS A 294 -5.28 41.59 24.88
N SER A 295 -6.12 41.74 25.90
CA SER A 295 -6.79 43.01 26.23
C SER A 295 -5.76 44.05 26.65
N VAL A 296 -5.81 45.23 26.04
CA VAL A 296 -4.90 46.34 26.41
C VAL A 296 -5.27 46.90 27.78
N THR A 297 -6.56 47.12 28.05
CA THR A 297 -7.04 47.69 29.32
C THR A 297 -6.82 46.77 30.52
N GLN A 298 -7.07 45.47 30.36
CA GLN A 298 -6.97 44.50 31.46
C GLN A 298 -5.58 43.87 31.57
N ASN A 299 -4.73 44.04 30.55
CA ASN A 299 -3.41 43.39 30.43
C ASN A 299 -3.47 41.85 30.54
N ASN A 300 -4.61 41.25 30.19
CA ASN A 300 -4.89 39.82 30.25
C ASN A 300 -5.28 39.26 28.87
N TYR A 301 -5.02 37.98 28.63
CA TYR A 301 -5.38 37.25 27.43
C TYR A 301 -6.83 36.76 27.47
N LEU A 302 -7.50 36.81 26.30
CA LEU A 302 -8.75 36.12 26.07
C LEU A 302 -8.53 34.63 26.24
N SER A 303 -9.37 33.99 27.05
CA SER A 303 -9.27 32.57 27.38
C SER A 303 -10.58 31.87 27.09
N ALA A 304 -10.51 30.78 26.33
CA ALA A 304 -11.57 29.77 26.22
C ALA A 304 -11.29 28.65 27.22
N GLN A 305 -11.46 28.94 28.51
CA GLN A 305 -11.26 27.96 29.58
C GLN A 305 -12.04 26.66 29.32
N ASN A 306 -11.49 25.55 29.80
CA ASN A 306 -12.00 24.19 29.51
C ASN A 306 -12.08 23.88 28.00
N GLY A 307 -11.28 24.56 27.17
CA GLY A 307 -11.20 24.35 25.72
C GLY A 307 -12.43 24.82 24.93
N GLY A 308 -13.30 25.65 25.52
CA GLY A 308 -14.53 26.15 24.87
C GLY A 308 -15.80 26.06 25.71
N GLY A 309 -15.80 25.30 26.82
CA GLY A 309 -16.99 25.02 27.63
C GLY A 309 -17.49 26.15 28.54
N SER A 310 -16.89 27.34 28.47
CA SER A 310 -17.26 28.51 29.29
C SER A 310 -17.30 29.78 28.45
N THR A 311 -17.77 30.88 29.07
CA THR A 311 -17.67 32.21 28.49
C THR A 311 -16.21 32.58 28.23
N ILE A 312 -15.94 33.17 27.06
CA ILE A 312 -14.62 33.63 26.65
C ILE A 312 -14.41 35.05 27.20
N ILE A 313 -13.43 35.20 28.10
CA ILE A 313 -13.13 36.45 28.80
C ILE A 313 -11.62 36.70 28.91
N ALA A 314 -11.23 37.97 29.06
CA ALA A 314 -9.83 38.37 29.20
C ALA A 314 -9.35 38.28 30.67
N ASN A 315 -9.08 37.09 31.18
CA ASN A 315 -8.78 36.90 32.61
C ASN A 315 -7.44 36.20 32.91
N GLN A 316 -6.66 35.83 31.89
CA GLN A 316 -5.37 35.15 32.10
C GLN A 316 -4.18 36.09 31.93
N PRO A 317 -3.23 36.15 32.86
CA PRO A 317 -2.05 37.01 32.74
C PRO A 317 -1.02 36.47 31.72
N SER A 318 -1.10 35.19 31.39
CA SER A 318 -0.20 34.49 30.47
C SER A 318 -1.01 33.63 29.50
N ALA A 319 -0.58 33.54 28.25
CA ALA A 319 -1.22 32.69 27.26
C ALA A 319 -0.61 31.28 27.23
N SER A 320 -1.48 30.29 27.09
CA SER A 320 -1.13 28.90 26.82
C SER A 320 -2.17 28.32 25.84
N THR A 321 -2.53 27.06 25.98
CA THR A 321 -3.42 26.34 25.05
C THR A 321 -4.83 26.94 24.98
N TRP A 322 -5.41 27.40 26.10
CA TRP A 322 -6.79 27.90 26.12
C TRP A 322 -6.93 29.36 25.65
N GLU A 323 -5.81 30.08 25.59
CA GLU A 323 -5.73 31.47 25.11
C GLU A 323 -5.28 31.54 23.64
N THR A 324 -5.09 30.38 23.02
CA THR A 324 -4.65 30.25 21.63
C THR A 324 -5.83 29.80 20.77
N PHE A 325 -6.13 30.58 19.73
CA PHE A 325 -7.27 30.37 18.84
C PHE A 325 -6.80 30.15 17.41
N LYS A 326 -7.45 29.23 16.70
CA LYS A 326 -7.21 29.01 15.27
C LYS A 326 -8.17 29.86 14.44
N LEU A 327 -7.67 30.42 13.34
CA LEU A 327 -8.49 31.23 12.43
C LEU A 327 -9.03 30.41 11.26
N TRP A 328 -10.28 30.65 10.89
CA TRP A 328 -10.82 30.37 9.57
C TRP A 328 -11.00 31.70 8.86
N ARG A 329 -10.28 31.89 7.75
CA ARG A 329 -10.36 33.11 6.97
C ARG A 329 -11.54 32.98 6.00
N ILE A 330 -12.54 33.85 6.15
CA ILE A 330 -13.75 33.86 5.31
C ILE A 330 -13.58 34.87 4.17
N THR A 331 -13.03 36.04 4.50
CA THR A 331 -12.58 37.04 3.53
C THR A 331 -11.25 37.63 3.98
N GLU A 332 -10.74 38.63 3.26
CA GLU A 332 -9.51 39.34 3.63
C GLU A 332 -9.55 40.00 5.02
N THR A 333 -10.75 40.28 5.55
CA THR A 333 -10.94 40.99 6.83
C THR A 333 -11.87 40.30 7.81
N THR A 334 -12.51 39.20 7.41
CA THR A 334 -13.45 38.45 8.25
C THR A 334 -12.97 37.04 8.55
N PHE A 335 -13.17 36.64 9.80
CA PHE A 335 -12.62 35.42 10.37
C PHE A 335 -13.61 34.76 11.31
N GLN A 336 -13.60 33.43 11.32
CA GLN A 336 -14.17 32.66 12.43
C GLN A 336 -13.02 32.17 13.31
N PHE A 337 -13.26 32.08 14.60
CA PHE A 337 -12.25 31.69 15.59
C PHE A 337 -12.62 30.32 16.14
N ARG A 338 -11.66 29.41 16.20
CA ARG A 338 -11.85 28.05 16.66
C ARG A 338 -11.00 27.79 17.90
N VAL A 339 -11.62 27.23 18.93
CA VAL A 339 -10.98 26.86 20.20
C VAL A 339 -10.45 25.42 20.18
N LEU A 340 -9.74 25.02 21.23
CA LEU A 340 -9.10 23.71 21.38
C LEU A 340 -10.06 22.52 21.14
N ASN A 341 -11.30 22.57 21.64
CA ASN A 341 -12.30 21.51 21.44
C ASN A 341 -12.99 21.56 20.07
N TRP A 342 -12.39 22.24 19.08
CA TRP A 342 -12.89 22.36 17.71
C TRP A 342 -14.23 23.10 17.58
N GLN A 343 -14.58 23.91 18.59
CA GLN A 343 -15.78 24.74 18.58
C GLN A 343 -15.50 26.15 18.04
N PHE A 344 -16.49 26.77 17.43
CA PHE A 344 -16.42 28.14 16.91
C PHE A 344 -16.91 29.17 17.91
N PHE A 345 -16.28 30.34 17.90
CA PHE A 345 -16.74 31.53 18.62
C PHE A 345 -18.11 31.95 18.10
N GLY A 346 -19.04 32.17 19.03
CA GLY A 346 -20.34 32.75 18.74
C GLY A 346 -20.77 33.70 19.85
N ILE A 347 -21.82 34.47 19.57
CA ILE A 347 -22.49 35.28 20.58
C ILE A 347 -23.65 34.46 21.12
N GLY A 348 -23.62 34.14 22.42
CA GLY A 348 -24.72 33.44 23.09
C GLY A 348 -25.95 34.33 23.27
N ASP A 349 -27.09 33.73 23.63
CA ASP A 349 -28.38 34.43 23.78
C ASP A 349 -28.35 35.59 24.78
N ASN A 350 -27.42 35.55 25.74
CA ASN A 350 -27.20 36.59 26.74
C ASN A 350 -26.18 37.67 26.30
N GLY A 351 -25.72 37.63 25.05
CA GLY A 351 -24.75 38.57 24.49
C GLY A 351 -23.28 38.25 24.80
N ASN A 352 -23.02 37.18 25.56
CA ASN A 352 -21.67 36.79 25.93
C ASN A 352 -20.97 36.01 24.80
N LEU A 353 -19.64 36.16 24.70
CA LEU A 353 -18.83 35.37 23.77
C LEU A 353 -18.67 33.94 24.31
N VAL A 354 -19.06 32.94 23.53
CA VAL A 354 -19.05 31.51 23.92
C VAL A 354 -18.55 30.65 22.77
N ALA A 355 -18.03 29.46 23.07
CA ALA A 355 -17.70 28.45 22.06
C ALA A 355 -18.67 27.27 22.17
N THR A 356 -19.67 27.19 21.30
CA THR A 356 -20.73 26.17 21.45
C THR A 356 -20.91 25.31 20.20
N SER A 357 -20.63 25.82 19.00
CA SER A 357 -20.84 25.07 17.76
C SER A 357 -19.60 24.32 17.32
N THR A 358 -19.71 23.00 17.09
CA THR A 358 -18.65 22.18 16.46
C THR A 358 -18.69 22.21 14.94
N SER A 359 -19.71 22.86 14.35
CA SER A 359 -19.91 22.94 12.90
C SER A 359 -20.16 24.39 12.46
N SER A 360 -19.40 24.85 11.46
CA SER A 360 -19.57 26.13 10.80
C SER A 360 -19.14 25.98 9.34
N ASP A 361 -19.59 26.88 8.48
CA ASP A 361 -19.15 27.00 7.10
C ASP A 361 -18.90 28.46 6.72
N ASP A 362 -18.40 28.70 5.51
CA ASP A 362 -18.04 30.05 5.05
C ASP A 362 -19.27 30.97 4.87
N SER A 363 -20.48 30.43 4.85
CA SER A 363 -21.74 31.19 4.79
C SER A 363 -22.31 31.53 6.17
N ASP A 364 -21.75 30.95 7.24
CA ASP A 364 -22.19 31.17 8.60
C ASP A 364 -21.75 32.55 9.13
N SER A 365 -22.62 33.54 8.86
CA SER A 365 -22.44 34.90 9.36
C SER A 365 -22.49 34.99 10.89
N SER A 366 -23.12 34.05 11.60
CA SER A 366 -23.32 34.17 13.05
C SER A 366 -22.04 33.94 13.87
N HIS A 367 -21.07 33.22 13.30
CA HIS A 367 -19.75 32.98 13.90
C HIS A 367 -18.63 33.84 13.27
N THR A 368 -18.99 34.76 12.37
CA THR A 368 -18.02 35.52 11.56
C THR A 368 -17.76 36.92 12.14
N PHE A 369 -16.52 37.18 12.52
CA PHE A 369 -16.05 38.42 13.14
C PHE A 369 -15.15 39.20 12.17
N PHE A 370 -15.13 40.52 12.28
CA PHE A 370 -14.18 41.37 11.54
C PHE A 370 -12.96 41.67 12.42
N ILE A 371 -11.76 41.51 11.88
CA ILE A 371 -10.54 42.00 12.51
C ILE A 371 -10.17 43.32 11.82
N VAL A 372 -10.23 44.41 12.58
CA VAL A 372 -9.79 45.74 12.16
C VAL A 372 -8.44 45.99 12.80
N ARG A 373 -7.42 46.31 11.99
CA ARG A 373 -6.07 46.69 12.48
C ARG A 373 -5.93 48.20 12.55
N LYS A 374 -5.08 48.68 13.45
CA LYS A 374 -4.60 50.08 13.45
C LYS A 374 -3.50 50.22 12.38
N ASP A 375 -3.60 51.24 11.52
CA ASP A 375 -2.76 51.37 10.31
C ASP A 375 -1.24 51.42 10.60
N ASP A 376 -0.84 52.07 11.70
CA ASP A 376 0.56 52.25 12.12
C ASP A 376 1.04 51.19 13.14
N GLU A 377 0.13 50.41 13.73
CA GLU A 377 0.42 49.33 14.67
C GLU A 377 -0.43 48.10 14.32
N PRO A 378 -0.03 47.29 13.32
CA PRO A 378 -0.90 46.24 12.80
C PRO A 378 -1.25 45.15 13.83
N ASN A 379 -0.44 44.97 14.87
CA ASN A 379 -0.75 44.03 15.96
C ASN A 379 -1.81 44.57 16.93
N ARG A 380 -2.13 45.87 16.89
CA ARG A 380 -3.22 46.47 17.65
C ARG A 380 -4.51 46.34 16.84
N ILE A 381 -5.46 45.57 17.36
CA ILE A 381 -6.67 45.19 16.66
C ILE A 381 -7.94 45.51 17.44
N ARG A 382 -9.05 45.55 16.71
CA ARG A 382 -10.42 45.50 17.23
C ARG A 382 -11.13 44.33 16.59
N ILE A 383 -11.92 43.62 17.38
CA ILE A 383 -12.76 42.51 16.91
C ILE A 383 -14.20 43.00 16.88
N LYS A 384 -14.81 43.03 15.70
CA LYS A 384 -16.22 43.39 15.50
C LYS A 384 -17.04 42.12 15.36
N ALA A 385 -18.09 42.01 16.16
CA ALA A 385 -19.00 40.88 16.10
C ALA A 385 -19.99 41.00 14.93
N PRO A 386 -20.61 39.90 14.48
CA PRO A 386 -21.53 39.92 13.34
C PRO A 386 -22.74 40.83 13.51
N ASN A 387 -23.20 41.05 14.75
CA ASN A 387 -24.28 41.98 15.09
C ASN A 387 -23.88 43.46 14.95
N GLY A 388 -22.67 43.75 14.48
CA GLY A 388 -22.16 45.10 14.26
C GLY A 388 -21.52 45.73 15.49
N SER A 389 -21.67 45.13 16.67
CA SER A 389 -21.06 45.60 17.90
C SER A 389 -19.56 45.34 17.88
N PHE A 390 -18.78 46.40 18.03
CA PHE A 390 -17.43 46.26 18.55
C PHE A 390 -17.51 45.93 20.05
N LEU A 391 -16.42 45.43 20.61
CA LEU A 391 -16.27 45.29 22.07
C LEU A 391 -16.16 46.66 22.81
N GLN A 392 -16.90 47.70 22.37
CA GLN A 392 -17.00 49.13 22.80
C GLN A 392 -16.14 50.18 22.01
N ASN A 393 -16.13 51.45 22.45
CA ASN A 393 -16.19 52.74 21.68
C ASN A 393 -14.98 53.13 20.76
N THR A 394 -14.86 54.41 20.36
CA THR A 394 -14.28 54.89 19.09
C THR A 394 -12.80 55.36 19.09
N ASN A 395 -11.99 55.09 20.13
CA ASN A 395 -10.57 55.53 20.19
C ASN A 395 -9.56 54.38 20.36
N TRP A 396 -8.38 54.45 19.75
CA TRP A 396 -7.35 53.38 19.83
C TRP A 396 -6.50 53.40 21.11
N GLY A 397 -6.89 54.20 22.10
CA GLY A 397 -6.17 54.39 23.36
C GLY A 397 -6.10 53.12 24.21
N ASP A 398 -5.13 53.08 25.12
CA ASP A 398 -4.93 51.97 26.05
C ASP A 398 -6.05 51.86 27.11
N ASP A 399 -6.88 52.89 27.21
CA ASP A 399 -8.07 52.98 28.05
C ASP A 399 -9.34 52.42 27.37
N ASP A 400 -9.30 52.12 26.07
CA ASP A 400 -10.45 51.58 25.33
C ASP A 400 -10.52 50.04 25.46
N PRO A 401 -11.55 49.47 26.10
CA PRO A 401 -11.67 48.03 26.32
C PRO A 401 -11.90 47.21 25.04
N SER A 402 -12.18 47.86 23.91
CA SER A 402 -12.33 47.21 22.60
C SER A 402 -11.01 46.93 21.88
N VAL A 403 -9.89 47.45 22.42
CA VAL A 403 -8.57 47.35 21.80
C VAL A 403 -7.80 46.16 22.37
N PHE A 404 -7.26 45.35 21.46
CA PHE A 404 -6.48 44.16 21.77
C PHE A 404 -5.14 44.20 21.07
N ILE A 405 -4.15 43.48 21.62
CA ILE A 405 -2.93 43.10 20.92
C ILE A 405 -3.07 41.66 20.45
N VAL A 406 -2.85 41.43 19.17
CA VAL A 406 -2.79 40.08 18.59
C VAL A 406 -1.35 39.65 18.41
N THR A 407 -1.07 38.41 18.78
CA THR A 407 0.21 37.73 18.56
C THR A 407 -0.05 36.52 17.68
N ASN A 408 0.65 36.42 16.55
CA ASN A 408 0.70 35.19 15.76
C ASN A 408 1.73 34.24 16.40
N VAL A 409 1.27 33.05 16.80
CA VAL A 409 2.09 32.02 17.46
C VAL A 409 2.58 30.99 16.47
N TYR A 410 1.73 30.62 15.51
CA TYR A 410 2.02 29.62 14.50
C TYR A 410 1.12 29.84 13.29
N GLN A 411 1.64 29.57 12.10
CA GLN A 411 0.91 29.77 10.85
C GLN A 411 1.15 28.60 9.90
N LEU A 412 0.04 28.00 9.44
CA LEU A 412 0.07 27.07 8.32
C LEU A 412 0.35 27.82 7.02
N LYS A 413 1.20 27.25 6.17
CA LYS A 413 1.49 27.77 4.83
C LYS A 413 1.42 26.64 3.80
N GLY A 414 0.21 26.14 3.54
CA GLY A 414 -0.05 25.10 2.53
C GLY A 414 -0.88 25.61 1.36
N GLU A 415 -1.27 24.68 0.48
CA GLU A 415 -2.07 25.01 -0.69
C GLU A 415 -3.45 25.61 -0.34
N PHE A 416 -4.05 25.19 0.78
CA PHE A 416 -5.29 25.80 1.26
C PHE A 416 -5.08 27.29 1.59
N GLN A 417 -4.03 27.60 2.35
CA GLN A 417 -3.77 28.96 2.83
C GLN A 417 -3.37 29.91 1.70
N VAL A 418 -2.55 29.48 0.74
CA VAL A 418 -2.20 30.33 -0.41
C VAL A 418 -3.42 30.59 -1.29
N THR A 419 -4.21 29.57 -1.61
CA THR A 419 -5.36 29.72 -2.51
C THR A 419 -6.47 30.55 -1.89
N ASN A 420 -6.76 30.37 -0.60
CA ASN A 420 -7.73 31.22 0.09
C ASN A 420 -7.17 32.63 0.37
N GLY A 421 -5.87 32.74 0.65
CA GLY A 421 -5.19 34.00 0.94
C GLY A 421 -5.27 35.01 -0.21
N TYR A 422 -5.03 34.57 -1.45
CA TYR A 422 -5.22 35.39 -2.65
C TYR A 422 -6.67 35.57 -3.07
N GLY A 423 -7.58 34.75 -2.53
CA GLY A 423 -8.98 34.77 -2.89
C GLY A 423 -9.28 34.23 -4.30
N PRO A 424 -10.58 34.05 -4.63
CA PRO A 424 -11.02 33.29 -5.80
C PRO A 424 -10.67 33.92 -7.16
N ASN A 425 -10.37 35.22 -7.20
CA ASN A 425 -10.12 35.95 -8.44
C ASN A 425 -8.65 35.87 -8.88
N ILE A 426 -7.72 35.74 -7.94
CA ILE A 426 -6.28 35.87 -8.20
C ILE A 426 -5.57 34.52 -8.04
N SER A 427 -6.02 33.67 -7.11
CA SER A 427 -5.35 32.42 -6.74
C SER A 427 -5.01 31.51 -7.93
N ALA A 428 -5.95 31.32 -8.86
CA ALA A 428 -5.73 30.48 -10.05
C ALA A 428 -4.58 30.99 -10.94
N SER A 429 -4.43 32.30 -11.07
CA SER A 429 -3.34 32.90 -11.87
C SER A 429 -1.97 32.74 -11.20
N VAL A 430 -1.94 32.90 -9.87
CA VAL A 430 -0.73 32.75 -9.05
C VAL A 430 -0.26 31.30 -9.07
N MET A 431 -1.16 30.34 -8.81
CA MET A 431 -0.82 28.91 -8.81
C MET A 431 -0.38 28.43 -10.20
N LYS A 432 -1.06 28.86 -11.28
CA LYS A 432 -0.62 28.53 -12.64
C LYS A 432 0.74 29.09 -12.97
N LYS A 433 1.05 30.32 -12.54
CA LYS A 433 2.40 30.88 -12.73
C LYS A 433 3.44 30.01 -12.02
N HIS A 434 3.19 29.70 -10.74
CA HIS A 434 4.05 28.83 -9.93
C HIS A 434 4.31 27.48 -10.58
N TRP A 435 3.23 26.74 -10.93
CA TRP A 435 3.35 25.41 -11.51
C TRP A 435 4.12 25.39 -12.84
N ASN A 436 4.04 26.45 -13.64
CA ASN A 436 4.72 26.53 -14.95
C ASN A 436 6.16 27.06 -14.87
N SER A 437 6.62 27.58 -13.73
CA SER A 437 7.96 28.14 -13.58
C SER A 437 8.82 27.47 -12.53
N PHE A 438 8.23 26.76 -11.57
CA PHE A 438 8.98 26.17 -10.46
C PHE A 438 9.72 24.89 -10.87
N ILE A 439 9.00 23.92 -11.44
CA ILE A 439 9.57 22.74 -12.10
C ILE A 439 9.28 22.81 -13.60
N VAL A 440 10.33 22.65 -14.40
CA VAL A 440 10.32 22.76 -15.87
C VAL A 440 11.06 21.57 -16.50
N GLU A 441 11.04 21.50 -17.83
CA GLU A 441 11.68 20.40 -18.57
C GLU A 441 13.19 20.27 -18.29
N ASP A 442 13.90 21.40 -18.18
CA ASP A 442 15.34 21.42 -17.92
C ASP A 442 15.70 20.77 -16.58
N ASP A 443 14.76 20.74 -15.62
CA ASP A 443 14.96 20.03 -14.36
C ASP A 443 15.02 18.52 -14.60
N PHE A 444 14.13 17.96 -15.41
CA PHE A 444 14.18 16.53 -15.77
C PHE A 444 15.46 16.18 -16.55
N LYS A 445 15.95 17.10 -17.39
CA LYS A 445 17.25 16.94 -18.03
C LYS A 445 18.38 16.91 -16.99
N PHE A 446 18.37 17.86 -16.04
CA PHE A 446 19.34 17.91 -14.94
C PHE A 446 19.35 16.61 -14.13
N LEU A 447 18.18 16.07 -13.78
CA LEU A 447 18.06 14.80 -13.05
C LEU A 447 18.73 13.65 -13.80
N SER A 448 18.43 13.51 -15.10
CA SER A 448 19.01 12.46 -15.94
C SER A 448 20.53 12.63 -16.10
N ASP A 449 21.02 13.85 -16.27
CA ASP A 449 22.46 14.14 -16.43
C ASP A 449 23.26 13.84 -15.14
N ASN A 450 22.61 13.91 -13.97
CA ASN A 450 23.22 13.67 -12.67
C ASN A 450 22.89 12.27 -12.09
N GLY A 451 22.44 11.32 -12.93
CA GLY A 451 22.32 9.91 -12.54
C GLY A 451 21.08 9.56 -11.71
N LEU A 452 20.13 10.49 -11.55
CA LEU A 452 18.81 10.20 -10.99
C LEU A 452 17.94 9.55 -12.06
N ASN A 453 17.13 8.57 -11.67
CA ASN A 453 16.35 7.73 -12.59
C ASN A 453 14.85 7.70 -12.26
N ALA A 454 14.42 8.45 -11.25
CA ALA A 454 13.02 8.55 -10.86
C ALA A 454 12.68 9.92 -10.22
N VAL A 455 11.41 10.28 -10.26
CA VAL A 455 10.83 11.39 -9.49
C VAL A 455 9.62 10.92 -8.70
N ARG A 456 9.47 11.43 -7.48
CA ARG A 456 8.26 11.32 -6.67
C ARG A 456 7.52 12.65 -6.73
N ILE A 457 6.28 12.62 -7.20
CA ILE A 457 5.47 13.82 -7.47
C ILE A 457 4.29 13.85 -6.50
N PRO A 458 4.36 14.67 -5.44
CA PRO A 458 3.24 14.97 -4.56
C PRO A 458 2.06 15.58 -5.32
N VAL A 459 0.86 15.04 -5.13
CA VAL A 459 -0.40 15.59 -5.66
C VAL A 459 -1.48 15.60 -4.59
N GLY A 460 -2.30 16.64 -4.57
CA GLY A 460 -3.46 16.72 -3.69
C GLY A 460 -4.72 16.12 -4.32
N TRP A 461 -5.62 15.59 -3.48
CA TRP A 461 -6.88 14.98 -3.91
C TRP A 461 -7.74 15.85 -4.83
N TRP A 462 -7.62 17.19 -4.71
CA TRP A 462 -8.34 18.16 -5.55
C TRP A 462 -7.97 18.07 -7.04
N ILE A 463 -6.82 17.47 -7.39
CA ILE A 463 -6.39 17.27 -8.79
C ILE A 463 -7.41 16.45 -9.59
N ARG A 464 -8.18 15.57 -8.93
CA ARG A 464 -9.26 14.81 -9.56
C ARG A 464 -10.35 15.71 -10.12
N PHE A 465 -10.53 16.88 -9.52
CA PHE A 465 -11.55 17.85 -9.85
C PHE A 465 -10.97 19.03 -10.63
N ASP A 466 -9.83 18.88 -11.31
CA ASP A 466 -9.07 19.98 -11.93
C ASP A 466 -9.91 20.99 -12.75
N GLN A 467 -10.97 20.55 -13.42
CA GLN A 467 -11.88 21.44 -14.16
C GLN A 467 -12.70 22.38 -13.25
N ASN A 468 -13.08 21.91 -12.07
CA ASN A 468 -13.85 22.66 -11.08
C ASN A 468 -13.55 22.12 -9.65
N PRO A 469 -12.38 22.42 -9.09
CA PRO A 469 -11.99 21.88 -7.81
C PRO A 469 -12.78 22.52 -6.66
N PRO A 470 -12.96 21.80 -5.53
CA PRO A 470 -13.58 22.38 -4.35
C PRO A 470 -12.79 23.59 -3.86
N ARG A 471 -13.49 24.68 -3.54
CA ARG A 471 -12.85 25.89 -3.01
C ARG A 471 -12.16 25.58 -1.67
N PRO A 472 -11.02 26.22 -1.36
CA PRO A 472 -10.36 27.28 -2.12
C PRO A 472 -9.41 26.79 -3.23
N PHE A 473 -9.21 25.47 -3.36
CA PHE A 473 -8.30 24.90 -4.36
C PHE A 473 -8.64 25.33 -5.78
N VAL A 474 -7.64 25.35 -6.65
CA VAL A 474 -7.74 25.87 -8.02
C VAL A 474 -7.26 24.84 -9.05
N GLY A 475 -7.79 24.96 -10.27
CA GLY A 475 -7.53 24.03 -11.36
C GLY A 475 -6.35 24.42 -12.25
N GLY A 476 -5.73 23.41 -12.86
CA GLY A 476 -4.66 23.54 -13.85
C GLY A 476 -3.46 22.63 -13.60
N SER A 477 -3.36 22.00 -12.42
CA SER A 477 -2.22 21.16 -12.04
C SER A 477 -2.21 19.83 -12.80
N LEU A 478 -3.37 19.35 -13.27
CA LEU A 478 -3.44 18.09 -14.04
C LEU A 478 -2.67 18.15 -15.36
N GLN A 479 -2.79 19.25 -16.10
CA GLN A 479 -2.05 19.44 -17.35
C GLN A 479 -0.54 19.54 -17.10
N VAL A 480 -0.15 20.11 -15.95
CA VAL A 480 1.25 20.22 -15.54
C VAL A 480 1.82 18.85 -15.21
N LEU A 481 1.04 17.99 -14.53
CA LEU A 481 1.41 16.59 -14.31
C LEU A 481 1.56 15.82 -15.65
N ASP A 482 0.67 16.03 -16.62
CA ASP A 482 0.81 15.41 -17.95
C ASP A 482 2.13 15.82 -18.66
N ASN A 483 2.54 17.08 -18.50
CA ASN A 483 3.81 17.58 -19.01
C ASN A 483 4.99 16.87 -18.31
N ALA A 484 4.92 16.72 -16.97
CA ALA A 484 5.92 15.98 -16.19
C ALA A 484 6.12 14.55 -16.72
N PHE A 485 5.03 13.83 -17.02
CA PHE A 485 5.11 12.50 -17.63
C PHE A 485 5.80 12.52 -19.00
N SER A 486 5.58 13.57 -19.80
CA SER A 486 6.18 13.71 -21.12
C SER A 486 7.69 14.00 -21.03
N TRP A 487 8.11 14.85 -20.08
CA TRP A 487 9.52 15.07 -19.78
C TRP A 487 10.18 13.81 -19.23
N ALA A 488 9.50 13.10 -18.33
CA ALA A 488 9.98 11.85 -17.77
C ALA A 488 10.22 10.78 -18.86
N GLU A 489 9.31 10.64 -19.82
CA GLU A 489 9.48 9.74 -20.97
C GLU A 489 10.68 10.14 -21.85
N LYS A 490 10.87 11.45 -22.08
CA LYS A 490 11.98 11.98 -22.90
C LYS A 490 13.35 11.68 -22.28
N TYR A 491 13.46 11.80 -20.96
CA TYR A 491 14.72 11.64 -20.23
C TYR A 491 14.86 10.28 -19.52
N ASN A 492 13.99 9.31 -19.83
CA ASN A 492 13.98 7.97 -19.25
C ASN A 492 13.93 7.97 -17.70
N ILE A 493 13.14 8.89 -17.15
CA ILE A 493 12.87 9.02 -15.73
C ILE A 493 11.56 8.31 -15.39
N LYS A 494 11.58 7.53 -14.32
CA LYS A 494 10.39 6.87 -13.75
C LYS A 494 9.58 7.88 -12.91
N VAL A 495 8.26 7.76 -12.91
CA VAL A 495 7.36 8.62 -12.13
C VAL A 495 6.66 7.79 -11.05
N ILE A 496 6.79 8.25 -9.81
CA ILE A 496 5.95 7.86 -8.69
C ILE A 496 4.94 8.98 -8.49
N ILE A 497 3.65 8.68 -8.65
CA ILE A 497 2.60 9.61 -8.24
C ILE A 497 2.34 9.37 -6.76
N ASP A 498 2.52 10.41 -5.95
CA ASP A 498 2.28 10.37 -4.52
C ASP A 498 1.03 11.17 -4.16
N ILE A 499 0.00 10.50 -3.63
CA ILE A 499 -1.21 11.17 -3.16
C ILE A 499 -0.91 11.77 -1.78
N HIS A 500 -0.32 12.96 -1.83
CA HIS A 500 0.32 13.63 -0.70
C HIS A 500 -0.69 14.26 0.28
N ALA A 501 -1.86 14.64 -0.24
CA ALA A 501 -2.92 15.26 0.55
C ALA A 501 -4.26 14.55 0.36
N MET A 502 -4.84 14.08 1.46
CA MET A 502 -6.16 13.45 1.48
C MET A 502 -7.29 14.42 1.83
N PRO A 503 -8.54 14.14 1.40
CA PRO A 503 -9.70 14.86 1.91
C PRO A 503 -9.72 14.83 3.44
N SER A 504 -9.94 15.99 4.06
CA SER A 504 -10.00 16.14 5.52
C SER A 504 -8.70 15.85 6.29
N SER A 505 -7.55 15.79 5.59
CA SER A 505 -6.19 15.68 6.11
C SER A 505 -5.90 14.44 6.97
N GLN A 506 -4.82 13.75 6.59
CA GLN A 506 -4.33 12.57 7.27
C GLN A 506 -3.32 12.84 8.40
N ASN A 507 -2.82 14.08 8.52
CA ASN A 507 -1.82 14.43 9.54
C ASN A 507 -1.97 15.83 10.18
N GLY A 508 -2.84 16.69 9.66
CA GLY A 508 -3.08 18.02 10.21
C GLY A 508 -1.99 19.05 9.90
N TRP A 509 -1.08 18.77 8.96
CA TRP A 509 -0.03 19.70 8.54
C TRP A 509 -0.29 20.31 7.17
N GLU A 510 0.39 21.42 6.85
CA GLU A 510 0.15 22.23 5.66
C GLU A 510 0.24 21.45 4.34
N HIS A 511 1.21 20.55 4.22
CA HIS A 511 1.44 19.70 3.05
C HIS A 511 0.34 18.65 2.82
N SER A 512 -0.55 18.41 3.79
CA SER A 512 -1.78 17.61 3.59
C SER A 512 -2.98 18.42 3.10
N GLY A 513 -2.80 19.72 2.83
CA GLY A 513 -3.87 20.62 2.38
C GLY A 513 -4.93 20.91 3.45
N THR A 514 -4.59 20.75 4.74
CA THR A 514 -5.51 21.05 5.85
C THR A 514 -5.84 22.55 5.93
N ARG A 515 -7.09 22.85 6.34
CA ARG A 515 -7.51 24.24 6.58
C ARG A 515 -6.92 24.79 7.87
N ASP A 516 -7.04 24.04 8.96
CA ASP A 516 -6.71 24.53 10.32
C ASP A 516 -5.97 23.48 11.18
N GLY A 517 -5.46 22.43 10.55
CA GLY A 517 -4.77 21.34 11.22
C GLY A 517 -5.70 20.34 11.89
N LEU A 518 -7.01 20.37 11.61
CA LEU A 518 -7.88 19.25 11.95
C LEU A 518 -7.48 18.02 11.12
N GLN A 519 -7.11 16.96 11.82
CA GLN A 519 -6.90 15.64 11.26
C GLN A 519 -8.17 14.81 11.45
N SER A 520 -8.85 14.48 10.35
CA SER A 520 -10.10 13.69 10.42
C SER A 520 -10.26 12.64 9.31
N TRP A 521 -9.26 12.51 8.45
CA TRP A 521 -9.22 11.41 7.48
C TRP A 521 -9.24 10.04 8.18
N GLY A 522 -9.95 9.08 7.60
CA GLY A 522 -10.02 7.71 8.09
C GLY A 522 -11.01 7.49 9.24
N GLN A 523 -11.65 8.54 9.77
CA GLN A 523 -12.68 8.42 10.81
C GLN A 523 -14.02 7.89 10.29
N THR A 524 -14.24 7.96 8.97
CA THR A 524 -15.46 7.48 8.30
C THR A 524 -15.12 6.69 7.04
N ASP A 525 -15.98 5.73 6.70
CA ASP A 525 -15.87 4.96 5.45
C ASP A 525 -15.95 5.87 4.20
N ASP A 526 -16.75 6.93 4.27
CA ASP A 526 -16.86 7.92 3.18
C ASP A 526 -15.52 8.59 2.86
N SER A 527 -14.72 8.92 3.88
CA SER A 527 -13.38 9.52 3.67
C SER A 527 -12.44 8.56 2.94
N ILE A 528 -12.54 7.26 3.21
CA ILE A 528 -11.77 6.20 2.55
C ILE A 528 -12.23 6.07 1.09
N ASP A 529 -13.54 6.00 0.86
CA ASP A 529 -14.11 5.84 -0.48
C ASP A 529 -13.78 7.02 -1.40
N GLN A 530 -13.86 8.26 -0.88
CA GLN A 530 -13.44 9.45 -1.60
C GLN A 530 -11.96 9.42 -1.99
N SER A 531 -11.10 8.89 -1.11
CA SER A 531 -9.66 8.75 -1.37
C SER A 531 -9.38 7.69 -2.45
N VAL A 532 -10.07 6.54 -2.41
CA VAL A 532 -9.94 5.48 -3.43
C VAL A 532 -10.36 5.97 -4.81
N VAL A 533 -11.34 6.88 -4.89
CA VAL A 533 -11.76 7.50 -6.14
C VAL A 533 -10.67 8.38 -6.76
N VAL A 534 -9.76 8.96 -5.96
CA VAL A 534 -8.57 9.68 -6.46
C VAL A 534 -7.57 8.69 -7.05
N VAL A 535 -7.32 7.56 -6.37
CA VAL A 535 -6.45 6.48 -6.87
C VAL A 535 -6.95 5.95 -8.22
N ASP A 536 -8.26 5.71 -8.35
CA ASP A 536 -8.90 5.24 -9.59
C ASP A 536 -8.68 6.23 -10.75
N PHE A 537 -8.88 7.52 -10.49
CA PHE A 537 -8.67 8.58 -11.48
C PHE A 537 -7.21 8.68 -11.95
N LEU A 538 -6.26 8.78 -11.03
CA LEU A 538 -4.85 8.94 -11.38
C LEU A 538 -4.32 7.68 -12.08
N THR A 539 -4.64 6.49 -11.56
CA THR A 539 -4.17 5.24 -12.16
C THR A 539 -4.78 5.04 -13.54
N SER A 540 -6.09 5.23 -13.72
CA SER A 540 -6.73 5.03 -15.02
C SER A 540 -6.18 5.97 -16.10
N ARG A 541 -5.86 7.22 -15.74
CA ARG A 541 -5.27 8.21 -16.65
C ARG A 541 -3.86 7.82 -17.09
N TYR A 542 -3.01 7.44 -16.14
CA TYR A 542 -1.57 7.26 -16.40
C TYR A 542 -1.15 5.79 -16.64
N ALA A 543 -2.05 4.81 -16.50
CA ALA A 543 -1.74 3.38 -16.62
C ALA A 543 -1.03 2.98 -17.92
N ASN A 544 -1.29 3.70 -19.02
CA ASN A 544 -0.67 3.43 -20.33
C ASN A 544 0.61 4.25 -20.58
N ARG A 545 1.05 5.09 -19.64
CA ARG A 545 2.28 5.88 -19.75
C ARG A 545 3.48 5.00 -19.36
N PRO A 546 4.47 4.79 -20.24
CA PRO A 546 5.63 3.95 -19.93
C PRO A 546 6.45 4.42 -18.73
N SER A 547 6.45 5.72 -18.43
CA SER A 547 7.17 6.29 -17.29
C SER A 547 6.46 6.08 -15.96
N LEU A 548 5.18 5.68 -15.92
CA LEU A 548 4.50 5.38 -14.65
C LEU A 548 5.15 4.15 -13.99
N TYR A 549 5.76 4.35 -12.82
CA TYR A 549 6.50 3.31 -12.12
C TYR A 549 5.80 2.84 -10.85
N ALA A 550 5.21 3.77 -10.09
CA ALA A 550 4.46 3.44 -8.88
C ALA A 550 3.35 4.47 -8.59
N ILE A 551 2.39 4.04 -7.78
CA ILE A 551 1.41 4.90 -7.12
C ILE A 551 1.60 4.74 -5.62
N GLU A 552 1.86 5.84 -4.93
CA GLU A 552 1.80 5.90 -3.48
C GLU A 552 0.41 6.32 -3.04
N LEU A 553 -0.18 5.48 -2.18
CA LEU A 553 -1.59 5.58 -1.86
C LEU A 553 -1.88 6.74 -0.91
N ILE A 554 -0.97 7.09 -0.01
CA ILE A 554 -1.11 8.18 0.96
C ILE A 554 0.26 8.54 1.52
N ASN A 555 0.54 9.83 1.65
CA ASN A 555 1.72 10.32 2.34
C ASN A 555 1.47 10.47 3.85
N GLU A 556 2.41 10.00 4.69
CA GLU A 556 2.51 10.33 6.11
C GLU A 556 1.20 10.32 6.94
N PRO A 557 0.43 9.21 6.98
CA PRO A 557 -0.69 9.11 7.91
C PRO A 557 -0.22 9.20 9.36
N LEU A 558 -0.72 10.16 10.16
CA LEU A 558 -0.24 10.40 11.52
C LEU A 558 -1.00 9.56 12.57
N ALA A 559 -0.29 8.77 13.39
CA ALA A 559 -0.88 8.09 14.54
C ALA A 559 -0.98 9.02 15.77
N PRO A 560 -1.94 8.80 16.69
CA PRO A 560 -3.02 7.82 16.65
C PRO A 560 -4.25 8.31 15.87
N GLY A 561 -4.22 9.53 15.30
CA GLY A 561 -5.37 10.12 14.62
C GLY A 561 -5.86 9.30 13.42
N VAL A 562 -4.93 8.72 12.65
CA VAL A 562 -5.22 7.66 11.68
C VAL A 562 -5.11 6.30 12.37
N ASP A 563 -6.24 5.61 12.48
CA ASP A 563 -6.31 4.23 12.97
C ASP A 563 -5.72 3.23 11.95
N LEU A 564 -5.05 2.19 12.47
CA LEU A 564 -4.34 1.20 11.65
C LEU A 564 -5.28 0.33 10.82
N ASP A 565 -6.44 -0.04 11.36
CA ASP A 565 -7.41 -0.89 10.65
C ASP A 565 -8.07 -0.11 9.52
N SER A 566 -8.39 1.16 9.77
CA SER A 566 -8.90 2.10 8.75
C SER A 566 -7.87 2.30 7.63
N LEU A 567 -6.60 2.47 7.98
CA LEU A 567 -5.50 2.59 7.01
C LEU A 567 -5.33 1.30 6.19
N LYS A 568 -5.34 0.12 6.82
CA LYS A 568 -5.26 -1.18 6.12
C LYS A 568 -6.44 -1.40 5.18
N LYS A 569 -7.65 -0.98 5.58
CA LYS A 569 -8.85 -1.00 4.73
C LYS A 569 -8.64 -0.13 3.48
N TYR A 570 -8.13 1.09 3.66
CA TYR A 570 -7.78 1.97 2.55
C TYR A 570 -6.71 1.36 1.63
N TYR A 571 -5.61 0.86 2.19
CA TYR A 571 -4.53 0.25 1.39
C TYR A 571 -4.99 -0.95 0.58
N LYS A 572 -5.86 -1.80 1.14
CA LYS A 572 -6.45 -2.90 0.39
C LYS A 572 -7.28 -2.39 -0.80
N ALA A 573 -8.15 -1.39 -0.58
CA ALA A 573 -9.02 -0.83 -1.60
C ALA A 573 -8.24 -0.05 -2.69
N GLY A 574 -7.23 0.72 -2.28
CA GLY A 574 -6.30 1.41 -3.17
C GLY A 574 -5.49 0.44 -4.03
N TYR A 575 -4.89 -0.58 -3.42
CA TYR A 575 -4.17 -1.64 -4.15
C TYR A 575 -5.06 -2.34 -5.19
N ASP A 576 -6.26 -2.77 -4.78
CA ASP A 576 -7.19 -3.43 -5.69
C ASP A 576 -7.62 -2.50 -6.84
N THR A 577 -7.70 -1.20 -6.58
CA THR A 577 -8.02 -0.18 -7.58
C THR A 577 -6.87 0.05 -8.57
N VAL A 578 -5.62 0.15 -8.10
CA VAL A 578 -4.46 0.24 -8.99
C VAL A 578 -4.40 -0.98 -9.93
N ARG A 579 -4.61 -2.17 -9.37
CA ARG A 579 -4.58 -3.45 -10.10
C ARG A 579 -5.69 -3.61 -11.15
N LYS A 580 -6.73 -2.77 -11.15
CA LYS A 580 -7.72 -2.73 -12.24
C LYS A 580 -7.10 -2.29 -13.56
N TYR A 581 -6.10 -1.40 -13.51
CA TYR A 581 -5.55 -0.73 -14.69
C TYR A 581 -4.09 -1.07 -14.95
N SER A 582 -3.29 -1.33 -13.90
CA SER A 582 -1.83 -1.48 -14.06
C SER A 582 -1.19 -2.42 -13.02
N ASN A 583 -0.03 -2.97 -13.40
CA ASN A 583 0.83 -3.80 -12.56
C ASN A 583 2.00 -3.02 -11.93
N VAL A 584 1.97 -1.68 -12.00
CA VAL A 584 2.95 -0.80 -11.34
C VAL A 584 3.05 -1.06 -9.84
N PHE A 585 4.14 -0.62 -9.22
CA PHE A 585 4.30 -0.77 -7.78
C PHE A 585 3.25 0.04 -7.02
N VAL A 586 2.83 -0.47 -5.87
CA VAL A 586 1.88 0.21 -4.97
C VAL A 586 2.60 0.48 -3.67
N ILE A 587 2.81 1.76 -3.38
CA ILE A 587 3.53 2.22 -2.20
C ILE A 587 2.53 2.51 -1.07
N MET A 588 2.85 2.02 0.12
CA MET A 588 2.08 2.17 1.35
C MET A 588 2.98 2.86 2.39
N SER A 589 2.72 4.12 2.71
CA SER A 589 3.47 4.85 3.74
C SER A 589 3.26 4.24 5.12
N ASN A 590 4.33 4.06 5.88
CA ASN A 590 4.21 3.83 7.32
C ASN A 590 3.52 5.03 7.99
N ARG A 591 2.85 4.76 9.12
CA ARG A 591 2.32 5.84 9.94
C ARG A 591 3.45 6.56 10.66
N LEU A 592 3.27 7.85 10.87
CA LEU A 592 4.13 8.64 11.73
C LEU A 592 3.78 8.43 13.21
N SER A 593 4.73 8.77 14.10
CA SER A 593 4.56 8.73 15.56
C SER A 593 4.19 7.35 16.13
N ILE A 594 4.68 6.27 15.49
CA ILE A 594 4.52 4.89 15.95
C ILE A 594 5.81 4.36 16.59
N SER A 595 5.68 3.41 17.51
CA SER A 595 6.82 2.73 18.14
C SER A 595 7.32 1.52 17.32
N ASP A 596 6.43 0.86 16.56
CA ASP A 596 6.74 -0.33 15.77
C ASP A 596 6.64 -0.03 14.27
N LEU A 597 7.80 0.21 13.66
CA LEU A 597 7.90 0.48 12.21
C LEU A 597 7.59 -0.77 11.36
N THR A 598 7.43 -1.96 11.95
CA THR A 598 7.11 -3.19 11.23
C THR A 598 5.60 -3.43 11.07
N GLU A 599 4.74 -2.55 11.61
CA GLU A 599 3.28 -2.74 11.70
C GLU A 599 2.57 -3.02 10.36
N LEU A 600 3.16 -2.55 9.25
CA LEU A 600 2.66 -2.78 7.89
C LEU A 600 3.34 -3.94 7.16
N ILE A 601 4.50 -4.42 7.60
CA ILE A 601 5.31 -5.39 6.83
C ILE A 601 4.55 -6.67 6.56
N GLN A 602 3.91 -7.26 7.58
CA GLN A 602 3.12 -8.48 7.41
C GLN A 602 1.90 -8.25 6.49
N PHE A 603 1.24 -7.09 6.60
CA PHE A 603 0.09 -6.75 5.79
C PHE A 603 0.48 -6.56 4.31
N ALA A 604 1.50 -5.72 4.06
CA ALA A 604 2.03 -5.42 2.74
C ALA A 604 2.57 -6.69 2.04
N SER A 605 3.17 -7.63 2.78
CA SER A 605 3.65 -8.92 2.25
C SER A 605 2.56 -9.77 1.56
N SER A 606 1.28 -9.48 1.79
CA SER A 606 0.17 -10.18 1.13
C SER A 606 -0.13 -9.68 -0.29
N PHE A 607 0.58 -8.64 -0.75
CA PHE A 607 0.34 -7.94 -2.01
C PHE A 607 1.54 -8.06 -2.95
N SER A 608 1.30 -8.35 -4.22
CA SER A 608 2.38 -8.47 -5.21
C SER A 608 2.76 -7.09 -5.73
N GLY A 609 4.05 -6.78 -5.74
CA GLY A 609 4.55 -5.45 -6.13
C GLY A 609 4.16 -4.35 -5.14
N SER A 610 3.97 -4.70 -3.86
CA SER A 610 3.81 -3.73 -2.79
C SER A 610 5.16 -3.21 -2.31
N VAL A 611 5.16 -1.95 -1.91
CA VAL A 611 6.31 -1.25 -1.35
C VAL A 611 5.85 -0.60 -0.05
N VAL A 612 6.69 -0.63 0.99
CA VAL A 612 6.48 0.15 2.22
C VAL A 612 7.43 1.34 2.19
N ASP A 613 6.86 2.53 2.39
CA ASP A 613 7.61 3.78 2.49
C ASP A 613 7.93 4.12 3.95
N VAL A 614 9.14 4.61 4.18
CA VAL A 614 9.61 5.17 5.44
C VAL A 614 10.37 6.48 5.20
N HIS A 615 10.09 7.47 6.05
CA HIS A 615 10.73 8.78 5.98
C HIS A 615 11.75 8.91 7.09
N TYR A 616 12.98 9.26 6.74
CA TYR A 616 14.10 9.34 7.66
C TYR A 616 14.68 10.75 7.66
N TYR A 617 14.31 11.48 8.72
CA TYR A 617 14.90 12.76 9.06
C TYR A 617 15.75 12.60 10.32
N ASN A 618 16.95 13.17 10.34
CA ASN A 618 17.72 13.38 11.57
C ASN A 618 17.37 14.74 12.21
N LEU A 619 16.07 15.07 12.14
CA LEU A 619 15.46 16.32 12.57
C LEU A 619 14.14 15.98 13.28
N PHE A 620 13.49 17.00 13.86
CA PHE A 620 12.14 16.92 14.44
C PHE A 620 11.99 15.99 15.66
N SER A 621 13.10 15.54 16.23
CA SER A 621 13.11 14.78 17.47
C SER A 621 14.20 15.32 18.39
N ASN A 622 13.86 15.43 19.68
CA ASN A 622 14.76 15.91 20.72
C ASN A 622 16.04 15.07 20.89
N ILE A 623 16.07 13.85 20.34
CA ILE A 623 17.28 13.02 20.36
C ILE A 623 18.40 13.62 19.54
N PHE A 624 18.08 14.39 18.49
CA PHE A 624 19.05 14.99 17.58
C PHE A 624 19.55 16.35 18.09
N GLU A 625 18.82 16.98 19.02
CA GLU A 625 19.21 18.27 19.61
C GLU A 625 20.59 18.17 20.28
N GLY A 626 21.53 18.99 19.80
CA GLY A 626 22.89 19.04 20.33
C GLY A 626 23.78 17.86 19.93
N MET A 627 23.35 16.97 19.01
CA MET A 627 24.24 15.98 18.43
C MET A 627 25.35 16.63 17.61
N SER A 628 26.57 16.13 17.74
CA SER A 628 27.67 16.46 16.82
C SER A 628 27.49 15.79 15.45
N VAL A 629 28.23 16.27 14.45
CA VAL A 629 28.30 15.65 13.11
C VAL A 629 28.58 14.14 13.21
N GLN A 630 29.55 13.74 14.03
CA GLN A 630 29.93 12.32 14.15
C GLN A 630 28.81 11.50 14.78
N GLN A 631 28.11 12.03 15.80
CA GLN A 631 26.97 11.34 16.40
C GLN A 631 25.82 11.15 15.41
N ASN A 632 25.57 12.14 14.55
CA ASN A 632 24.60 12.03 13.47
C ASN A 632 24.99 10.92 12.47
N ILE A 633 26.25 10.88 12.03
CA ILE A 633 26.77 9.82 11.15
C ILE A 633 26.67 8.44 11.80
N ASP A 634 27.07 8.33 13.08
CA ASP A 634 27.02 7.09 13.84
C ASP A 634 25.56 6.61 13.98
N TYR A 635 24.60 7.52 14.14
CA TYR A 635 23.17 7.18 14.17
C TYR A 635 22.69 6.57 12.85
N ILE A 636 23.18 7.07 11.70
CA ILE A 636 22.85 6.48 10.39
C ILE A 636 23.32 5.02 10.33
N TYR A 637 24.59 4.76 10.68
CA TYR A 637 25.16 3.42 10.60
C TYR A 637 24.65 2.44 11.66
N ASN A 638 24.40 2.90 12.87
CA ASN A 638 24.04 2.04 13.99
C ASN A 638 22.53 1.85 14.11
N ASN A 639 21.76 2.95 13.98
CA ASN A 639 20.33 2.95 14.23
C ASN A 639 19.56 2.80 12.91
N ARG A 640 19.73 3.71 11.95
CA ARG A 640 18.96 3.67 10.69
C ARG A 640 19.24 2.42 9.88
N ALA A 641 20.49 1.95 9.81
CA ALA A 641 20.82 0.72 9.09
C ALA A 641 20.17 -0.53 9.71
N SER A 642 20.12 -0.60 11.04
CA SER A 642 19.46 -1.68 11.78
C SER A 642 17.95 -1.66 11.56
N THR A 643 17.33 -0.48 11.70
CA THR A 643 15.90 -0.28 11.45
C THR A 643 15.53 -0.62 10.00
N LEU A 644 16.30 -0.15 9.01
CA LEU A 644 16.05 -0.48 7.62
C LEU A 644 16.16 -1.99 7.36
N SER A 645 17.15 -2.65 7.97
CA SER A 645 17.33 -4.10 7.85
C SER A 645 16.18 -4.90 8.44
N SER A 646 15.55 -4.42 9.52
CA SER A 646 14.41 -5.13 10.13
C SER A 646 13.13 -5.09 9.28
N LEU A 647 13.00 -4.09 8.41
CA LEU A 647 11.89 -3.97 7.46
C LEU A 647 12.06 -4.90 6.25
N MET A 648 13.31 -5.20 5.87
CA MET A 648 13.65 -6.02 4.70
C MET A 648 13.55 -7.52 5.00
N VAL A 649 12.32 -8.06 5.01
CA VAL A 649 12.06 -9.49 5.26
C VAL A 649 12.00 -10.32 3.98
N SER A 650 12.45 -11.58 4.05
CA SER A 650 12.42 -12.51 2.91
C SER A 650 10.99 -12.73 2.37
N ASN A 651 10.79 -12.49 1.08
CA ASN A 651 9.47 -12.48 0.42
C ASN A 651 8.50 -11.42 0.98
N GLY A 652 9.01 -10.38 1.62
CA GLY A 652 8.24 -9.22 2.07
C GLY A 652 7.99 -8.18 0.98
N PRO A 653 7.38 -7.04 1.32
CA PRO A 653 7.31 -5.88 0.43
C PRO A 653 8.72 -5.36 0.12
N LEU A 654 8.85 -4.61 -0.97
CA LEU A 654 10.04 -3.79 -1.17
C LEU A 654 10.02 -2.61 -0.19
N ILE A 655 11.18 -2.10 0.20
CA ILE A 655 11.31 -0.98 1.14
C ILE A 655 11.84 0.23 0.40
N PHE A 656 11.17 1.36 0.58
CA PHE A 656 11.50 2.64 -0.01
C PHE A 656 11.83 3.63 1.11
N VAL A 657 12.95 4.34 0.99
CA VAL A 657 13.23 5.51 1.82
C VAL A 657 12.75 6.74 1.03
N GLY A 658 11.45 7.03 1.10
CA GLY A 658 10.79 8.00 0.22
C GLY A 658 11.08 9.45 0.55
N GLU A 659 11.56 9.74 1.75
CA GLU A 659 12.01 11.08 2.12
C GLU A 659 13.21 11.05 3.08
N TRP A 660 14.21 11.87 2.76
CA TRP A 660 15.38 12.17 3.58
C TRP A 660 16.08 13.44 3.05
N VAL A 661 16.89 14.08 3.90
CA VAL A 661 17.65 15.30 3.59
C VAL A 661 19.07 15.22 4.14
N ASP A 662 19.98 16.02 3.60
CA ASP A 662 21.33 16.21 4.13
C ASP A 662 21.39 17.41 5.10
N ASP A 663 20.40 17.49 6.00
CA ASP A 663 20.34 18.45 7.10
C ASP A 663 20.37 17.69 8.43
N MET A 664 21.20 18.19 9.36
CA MET A 664 21.49 17.59 10.65
C MET A 664 21.35 18.59 11.82
N ASP A 665 20.88 19.81 11.55
CA ASP A 665 20.72 20.89 12.55
C ASP A 665 21.99 21.14 13.40
N VAL A 666 23.16 21.03 12.76
CA VAL A 666 24.46 21.27 13.41
C VAL A 666 25.00 22.62 12.99
N ASN A 667 25.08 23.54 13.95
CA ASN A 667 25.66 24.86 13.75
C ASN A 667 27.13 24.79 13.28
N ASN A 668 27.46 25.56 12.24
CA ASN A 668 28.81 25.69 11.67
C ASN A 668 29.43 24.39 11.11
N ALA A 669 28.62 23.42 10.70
CA ALA A 669 29.12 22.24 10.01
C ALA A 669 29.82 22.62 8.69
N SER A 670 30.98 22.01 8.42
CA SER A 670 31.73 22.30 7.19
C SER A 670 31.12 21.56 5.99
N LYS A 671 31.47 21.98 4.77
CA LYS A 671 31.11 21.22 3.56
C LYS A 671 31.52 19.75 3.63
N ASN A 672 32.71 19.47 4.18
CA ASN A 672 33.19 18.09 4.35
C ASN A 672 32.34 17.30 5.34
N ASP A 673 31.76 17.95 6.34
CA ASP A 673 30.86 17.29 7.31
C ASP A 673 29.55 16.87 6.66
N TYR A 674 28.95 17.75 5.86
CA TYR A 674 27.77 17.41 5.04
C TYR A 674 28.08 16.31 4.03
N GLN A 675 29.20 16.39 3.30
CA GLN A 675 29.62 15.32 2.37
C GLN A 675 29.73 13.95 3.07
N ARG A 676 30.27 13.92 4.29
CA ARG A 676 30.38 12.69 5.10
C ARG A 676 29.01 12.20 5.57
N PHE A 677 28.14 13.10 6.02
CA PHE A 677 26.78 12.78 6.44
C PHE A 677 25.93 12.25 5.28
N GLY A 678 25.86 12.99 4.17
CA GLY A 678 25.19 12.58 2.95
C GLY A 678 25.71 11.27 2.38
N SER A 679 27.03 11.03 2.42
CA SER A 679 27.62 9.74 2.01
C SER A 679 27.17 8.58 2.91
N ALA A 680 27.08 8.80 4.23
CA ALA A 680 26.58 7.78 5.15
C ALA A 680 25.10 7.47 4.89
N GLN A 681 24.29 8.50 4.64
CA GLN A 681 22.89 8.35 4.27
C GLN A 681 22.73 7.57 2.96
N LEU A 682 23.47 7.95 1.90
CA LEU A 682 23.44 7.23 0.62
C LEU A 682 23.90 5.77 0.74
N ASP A 683 24.92 5.48 1.54
CA ASP A 683 25.38 4.10 1.78
C ASP A 683 24.33 3.25 2.50
N VAL A 684 23.62 3.81 3.48
CA VAL A 684 22.60 3.07 4.23
C VAL A 684 21.27 3.01 3.49
N TYR A 685 20.76 4.14 3.01
CA TYR A 685 19.48 4.23 2.31
C TYR A 685 19.54 3.60 0.91
N GLY A 686 20.71 3.56 0.28
CA GLY A 686 20.96 2.80 -0.95
C GLY A 686 20.76 1.28 -0.81
N ARG A 687 20.67 0.76 0.41
CA ARG A 687 20.36 -0.66 0.69
C ARG A 687 18.88 -0.98 0.61
N ALA A 688 18.01 0.05 0.61
CA ALA A 688 16.57 -0.13 0.51
C ALA A 688 16.20 -0.82 -0.82
N THR A 689 15.37 -1.86 -0.74
CA THR A 689 15.12 -2.76 -1.88
C THR A 689 14.30 -2.15 -3.01
N PHE A 690 13.61 -1.04 -2.77
CA PHE A 690 12.95 -0.25 -3.81
C PHE A 690 13.80 0.95 -4.27
N GLY A 691 14.62 1.51 -3.37
CA GLY A 691 15.43 2.70 -3.59
C GLY A 691 15.17 3.79 -2.54
N TRP A 692 15.54 5.02 -2.89
CA TRP A 692 15.37 6.20 -2.03
C TRP A 692 14.93 7.42 -2.85
N SER A 693 14.35 8.42 -2.19
CA SER A 693 14.03 9.73 -2.77
C SER A 693 14.43 10.86 -1.84
N TYR A 694 15.27 11.78 -2.33
CA TYR A 694 15.67 12.98 -1.58
C TYR A 694 14.51 13.97 -1.49
N TRP A 695 14.31 14.61 -0.36
CA TRP A 695 13.33 15.68 -0.19
C TRP A 695 14.05 17.04 -0.11
N THR A 696 14.06 17.90 -1.13
CA THR A 696 13.36 17.88 -2.42
C THR A 696 14.32 18.42 -3.52
N LEU A 697 13.86 18.59 -4.75
CA LEU A 697 14.71 19.09 -5.85
C LEU A 697 15.11 20.55 -5.63
N LYS A 698 14.13 21.41 -5.33
CA LYS A 698 14.30 22.86 -5.13
C LYS A 698 13.62 23.29 -3.83
N ALA A 699 14.35 24.05 -3.02
CA ALA A 699 13.84 24.64 -1.79
C ALA A 699 14.58 25.95 -1.51
N ALA A 700 13.97 26.82 -0.71
CA ALA A 700 14.62 28.06 -0.25
C ALA A 700 15.84 27.80 0.65
N GLN A 701 15.86 26.67 1.36
CA GLN A 701 16.99 26.23 2.18
C GLN A 701 17.90 25.30 1.37
N ASN A 702 19.20 25.54 1.43
CA ASN A 702 20.19 24.89 0.57
C ASN A 702 20.27 23.38 0.82
N GLU A 703 20.29 22.98 2.08
CA GLU A 703 20.37 21.59 2.54
C GLU A 703 19.13 20.79 2.14
N TRP A 704 18.02 21.47 1.82
CA TRP A 704 16.76 20.85 1.36
C TRP A 704 16.61 20.89 -0.17
N SER A 705 17.55 21.51 -0.90
CA SER A 705 17.57 21.57 -2.37
C SER A 705 18.64 20.64 -2.93
N LEU A 706 18.21 19.49 -3.46
CA LEU A 706 19.13 18.55 -4.10
C LEU A 706 19.88 19.16 -5.29
N GLU A 707 19.21 20.01 -6.08
CA GLU A 707 19.85 20.73 -7.18
C GLU A 707 21.05 21.56 -6.68
N TRP A 708 20.87 22.32 -5.61
CA TRP A 708 21.94 23.11 -5.00
C TRP A 708 23.04 22.20 -4.43
N MET A 709 22.67 21.12 -3.73
CA MET A 709 23.61 20.20 -3.12
C MET A 709 24.50 19.48 -4.15
N ILE A 710 23.94 19.06 -5.28
CA ILE A 710 24.70 18.45 -6.39
C ILE A 710 25.58 19.51 -7.07
N THR A 711 25.01 20.65 -7.44
CA THR A 711 25.74 21.71 -8.17
C THR A 711 26.93 22.25 -7.38
N ASN A 712 26.81 22.31 -6.06
CA ASN A 712 27.88 22.77 -5.19
C ASN A 712 28.76 21.62 -4.68
N GLY A 713 28.53 20.37 -5.09
CA GLY A 713 29.35 19.21 -4.77
C GLY A 713 29.30 18.79 -3.30
N TYR A 714 28.15 18.97 -2.63
CA TYR A 714 27.86 18.44 -1.30
C TYR A 714 27.39 16.97 -1.38
N ILE A 715 26.59 16.64 -2.41
CA ILE A 715 26.09 15.30 -2.67
C ILE A 715 26.56 14.84 -4.06
N ASN A 716 26.93 13.56 -4.19
CA ASN A 716 27.20 12.90 -5.46
C ASN A 716 26.38 11.61 -5.53
N VAL A 717 25.55 11.48 -6.57
CA VAL A 717 24.46 10.49 -6.66
C VAL A 717 24.85 9.22 -7.41
#